data_AF-A0A5E4LWS4-F1
#
_entry.id   AF-A0A5E4LWS4-F1
#
_cell.length_a   1.000
_cell.length_b   1.000
_cell.length_c   1.000
_cell.angle_alpha   90.00
_cell.angle_beta   90.00
_cell.angle_gamma   90.00
#
_symmetry.space_group_name_H-M   'P 1'
#
loop_
_entity.id
_entity.type
_entity.pdbx_description
1 polymer ?
#
loop_
_entity_poly.entity_id
_entity_poly.type
_entity_poly.pdbx_seq_one_letter_code
_entity_poly.pdbx_strand_id
1 'polypeptide(L)'
;MRSIKLFLAILILLSFCFGTFSRPWFSKTWVATNPNIWSYGIEYWWNLPEFDRTVSSTNYEQLFDLSTSLQVRGYLDQSISYGELSRKNKDKCIMDIILAIGTFSPSSTFMAAFANSSDCRNYKRNWIKTVDFSLLSLEESENVAQEAISSARVSYEKAKFLGLCDQNYSGPGKDDCVEVYYAFSAVDNNITEGKYGQYSLFSEYSTTIQTELSQPIPDLSLSSSMMRLVWDDQGILHSFSNLKNQSEQAAIKAEQEFQSQLKSASAHKSTAEKALAEIKKEDLKFITNGIKGNGVSGIGSISERLTNLEKEVTLLNSFFSESQIKHGHVTEQSYLTNSIILVTETDVSYTTIPQKVDSLKEDATLVLSQQKQEAENEILETENFFTTHIPNSDAIDYYTAAKKKFEEGNTMLTIGSAFMAYSKAASLARAARTTGDYKDELQIRVLLATLEDLISRAEADNINVIDEKESLELLRSLNSYNSDVIIQNAIDNIILKARTKYESDLLAIHVRIYDKLYLSGPVSNDLEIELENAEFGLFDENLIRFPEAIGSLKKLKTNYLNIEKKLDFYIQKIVGTSMATSTFPIFGEIKLDEPVDITLNVILTNGPYSATNVEVPINIGTEIPFLYSDIKQGRDDVSGLYVDANELILIIKSVEPYDITRIALEKSLVIAHTFSHETKADGLGSGMVSVSDKMEFDLDYPVPRITLPNDFIEPKIDGSVNSGPLSAGRHMTTSEKTVYGYDEEVSNIRTTNLGSNTKVEYDITILSEFDLNTLPLFINSQNDSHISSFDISISGAGIKDKKRVSDSQINVVLSNIRKNTPTVLKVSYVVDDPAAFITSQIAQLQQSNPTDPVQELLENASYQTSLGNFDKALELIEKAKAASAEVEKQQAKLDSKYTSLSNKATNEIESLEKIILEGNSSEILQKLETRKTELEKVLNDNMTVEQKITKLETIDFEWLPKELTSFKKDAYNQYNDLKERFYLAGNSTTPPEFLDLETALAKLETSGQVEYIPDVSKALESVKNLVEDQEEKSKNNRDLLFSSFSSIKSEVLNILDKYSKQTSAAKGTEYSNFFTESNTKINKLLGEAEDLLNKDERQYLAKLVEINTSKDKMELTLESLKQEAESKILSVEALLTSGQYDQSKKSDLEVKLQTMKGMVDAGEYVNALRTGSTILKEMDSTKPEPNNLLLLGVTALAILGGVGFYMMQQQKPKELKKLPSLREGSEPEEKS
;
A
#
# COMPACT_ATOMS: atom_id res chain seq x y z
N MET A 1 17.20 -0.46 5.35
CA MET A 1 15.97 -0.38 4.53
C MET A 1 15.96 0.72 3.47
N ARG A 2 16.53 1.94 3.70
CA ARG A 2 16.58 3.01 2.68
C ARG A 2 17.36 2.65 1.40
N SER A 3 18.46 1.92 1.52
CA SER A 3 19.25 1.50 0.35
C SER A 3 18.58 0.40 -0.47
N ILE A 4 17.73 -0.43 0.13
CA ILE A 4 17.06 -1.55 -0.57
C ILE A 4 15.87 -1.05 -1.38
N LYS A 5 15.07 -0.09 -0.87
CA LYS A 5 13.98 0.53 -1.66
C LYS A 5 14.49 1.38 -2.81
N LEU A 6 15.65 2.05 -2.66
CA LEU A 6 16.32 2.76 -3.75
C LEU A 6 16.91 1.78 -4.77
N PHE A 7 17.47 0.66 -4.32
CA PHE A 7 18.02 -0.39 -5.19
C PHE A 7 16.91 -1.18 -5.91
N LEU A 8 15.75 -1.44 -5.26
CA LEU A 8 14.58 -2.06 -5.89
C LEU A 8 13.89 -1.11 -6.86
N ALA A 9 13.81 0.20 -6.57
CA ALA A 9 13.32 1.18 -7.53
C ALA A 9 14.24 1.28 -8.75
N ILE A 10 15.56 1.25 -8.55
CA ILE A 10 16.55 1.19 -9.65
C ILE A 10 16.46 -0.15 -10.41
N LEU A 11 16.21 -1.29 -9.74
CA LEU A 11 16.06 -2.60 -10.38
C LEU A 11 14.73 -2.77 -11.13
N ILE A 12 13.63 -2.23 -10.61
CA ILE A 12 12.32 -2.21 -11.28
C ILE A 12 12.35 -1.22 -12.45
N LEU A 13 13.06 -0.09 -12.33
CA LEU A 13 13.33 0.82 -13.44
C LEU A 13 14.28 0.23 -14.50
N LEU A 14 15.15 -0.72 -14.13
CA LEU A 14 16.01 -1.47 -15.06
C LEU A 14 15.33 -2.73 -15.66
N SER A 15 14.13 -3.09 -15.20
CA SER A 15 13.40 -4.30 -15.63
C SER A 15 12.24 -4.02 -16.60
N PHE A 16 12.03 -2.77 -17.01
CA PHE A 16 11.25 -2.50 -18.21
C PHE A 16 12.03 -3.06 -19.40
N CYS A 17 11.54 -4.17 -19.96
CA CYS A 17 12.07 -4.74 -21.18
C CYS A 17 12.13 -3.64 -22.25
N PHE A 18 13.35 -3.29 -22.66
CA PHE A 18 13.59 -2.38 -23.78
C PHE A 18 12.76 -2.85 -24.98
N GLY A 19 11.83 -2.01 -25.43
CA GLY A 19 11.03 -2.25 -26.63
C GLY A 19 11.94 -2.24 -27.84
N THR A 20 12.51 -3.40 -28.16
CA THR A 20 13.31 -3.55 -29.38
C THR A 20 12.35 -3.71 -30.54
N PHE A 21 12.41 -2.81 -31.51
CA PHE A 21 11.59 -2.95 -32.70
C PHE A 21 11.97 -4.26 -33.40
N SER A 22 11.00 -4.98 -33.95
CA SER A 22 11.30 -6.25 -34.61
C SER A 22 12.21 -6.04 -35.82
N ARG A 23 13.15 -6.97 -36.05
CA ARG A 23 14.08 -6.93 -37.20
C ARG A 23 13.85 -8.12 -38.14
N PRO A 24 12.68 -8.18 -38.82
CA PRO A 24 12.26 -9.37 -39.55
C PRO A 24 13.17 -9.72 -40.74
N TRP A 25 13.96 -8.78 -41.27
CA TRP A 25 14.95 -9.07 -42.31
C TRP A 25 16.11 -9.98 -41.86
N PHE A 26 16.28 -10.22 -40.56
CA PHE A 26 17.18 -11.28 -40.06
C PHE A 26 16.49 -12.64 -39.94
N SER A 27 15.14 -12.68 -40.01
CA SER A 27 14.38 -13.93 -40.01
C SER A 27 14.46 -14.60 -41.37
N LYS A 28 14.95 -15.83 -41.39
CA LYS A 28 14.95 -16.68 -42.60
C LYS A 28 13.53 -16.88 -43.13
N THR A 29 12.54 -16.99 -42.24
CA THR A 29 11.13 -17.18 -42.60
C THR A 29 10.59 -15.97 -43.35
N TRP A 30 10.77 -14.76 -42.80
CA TRP A 30 10.30 -13.54 -43.45
C TRP A 30 10.98 -13.32 -44.81
N VAL A 31 12.30 -13.56 -44.90
CA VAL A 31 13.04 -13.45 -46.17
C VAL A 31 12.52 -14.45 -47.21
N ALA A 32 12.13 -15.66 -46.81
CA ALA A 32 11.62 -16.69 -47.71
C ALA A 32 10.17 -16.47 -48.15
N THR A 33 9.34 -15.86 -47.30
CA THR A 33 7.91 -15.62 -47.58
C THR A 33 7.61 -14.23 -48.15
N ASN A 34 8.59 -13.33 -48.20
CA ASN A 34 8.39 -11.98 -48.71
C ASN A 34 8.25 -11.96 -50.24
N PRO A 35 7.10 -11.56 -50.80
CA PRO A 35 6.85 -11.56 -52.25
C PRO A 35 7.77 -10.61 -53.04
N ASN A 36 8.45 -9.67 -52.37
CA ASN A 36 9.40 -8.74 -52.97
C ASN A 36 10.85 -9.24 -52.88
N ILE A 37 11.09 -10.43 -52.34
CA ILE A 37 12.40 -11.06 -52.32
C ILE A 37 12.33 -12.35 -53.14
N TRP A 38 13.08 -12.41 -54.23
CA TRP A 38 13.20 -13.62 -55.05
C TRP A 38 14.41 -14.45 -54.60
N SER A 39 14.36 -15.76 -54.77
CA SER A 39 15.47 -16.66 -54.47
C SER A 39 15.94 -17.37 -55.74
N TYR A 40 17.26 -17.49 -55.90
CA TYR A 40 17.87 -18.30 -56.96
C TYR A 40 19.10 -19.01 -56.37
N GLY A 41 18.98 -20.32 -56.15
CA GLY A 41 19.98 -21.07 -55.38
C GLY A 41 20.04 -20.62 -53.92
N ILE A 42 21.24 -20.31 -53.42
CA ILE A 42 21.46 -19.81 -52.05
C ILE A 42 21.40 -18.27 -51.94
N GLU A 43 21.19 -17.56 -53.05
CA GLU A 43 21.20 -16.10 -53.09
C GLU A 43 19.77 -15.54 -53.11
N TYR A 44 19.57 -14.43 -52.38
CA TYR A 44 18.29 -13.72 -52.24
C TYR A 44 18.35 -12.34 -52.87
N TRP A 45 17.26 -11.96 -53.53
CA TRP A 45 17.18 -10.90 -54.52
C TRP A 45 16.09 -9.92 -54.15
N TRP A 46 16.48 -8.71 -53.76
CA TRP A 46 15.55 -7.74 -53.23
C TRP A 46 15.01 -6.87 -54.37
N ASN A 47 13.68 -6.77 -54.47
CA ASN A 47 13.01 -5.92 -55.45
C ASN A 47 13.34 -4.44 -55.17
N LEU A 48 14.39 -3.94 -55.83
CA LEU A 48 15.04 -2.69 -55.47
C LEU A 48 14.09 -1.47 -55.49
N PRO A 49 13.20 -1.29 -56.49
CA PRO A 49 12.24 -0.19 -56.49
C PRO A 49 11.22 -0.25 -55.34
N GLU A 50 10.81 -1.45 -54.93
CA GLU A 50 9.83 -1.60 -53.83
C GLU A 50 10.49 -1.37 -52.47
N PHE A 51 11.68 -1.92 -52.23
CA PHE A 51 12.42 -1.70 -50.97
C PHE A 51 12.96 -0.27 -50.84
N ASP A 52 13.22 0.42 -51.95
CA ASP A 52 13.59 1.84 -51.92
C ASP A 52 12.47 2.73 -51.37
N ARG A 53 11.21 2.27 -51.38
CA ARG A 53 10.09 2.97 -50.75
C ARG A 53 10.30 3.13 -49.24
N THR A 54 10.81 2.10 -48.55
CA THR A 54 11.15 2.17 -47.12
C THR A 54 12.25 3.19 -46.81
N VAL A 55 13.25 3.31 -47.69
CA VAL A 55 14.35 4.29 -47.53
C VAL A 55 13.92 5.70 -47.95
N SER A 56 12.86 5.80 -48.74
CA SER A 56 12.32 7.07 -49.25
C SER A 56 11.16 7.61 -48.42
N SER A 57 10.48 6.76 -47.65
CA SER A 57 9.44 7.13 -46.70
C SER A 57 9.99 7.88 -45.50
N THR A 58 11.27 7.66 -45.16
CA THR A 58 11.92 8.35 -44.05
C THR A 58 12.33 9.77 -44.43
N ASN A 59 11.67 10.77 -43.86
CA ASN A 59 11.96 12.18 -44.12
C ASN A 59 13.04 12.72 -43.17
N TYR A 60 14.29 12.36 -43.42
CA TYR A 60 15.41 12.79 -42.57
C TYR A 60 15.70 14.31 -42.66
N GLU A 61 15.26 14.99 -43.71
CA GLU A 61 15.44 16.44 -43.85
C GLU A 61 14.78 17.21 -42.70
N GLN A 62 13.68 16.69 -42.17
CA GLN A 62 12.95 17.29 -41.04
C GLN A 62 13.59 17.01 -39.68
N LEU A 63 14.66 16.21 -39.61
CA LEU A 63 15.31 15.80 -38.37
C LEU A 63 16.65 16.51 -38.11
N PHE A 64 17.16 17.26 -39.09
CA PHE A 64 18.46 17.92 -38.98
C PHE A 64 18.51 19.02 -37.92
N ASP A 65 17.38 19.69 -37.69
CA ASP A 65 17.23 20.82 -36.76
C ASP A 65 16.91 20.37 -35.33
N LEU A 66 16.70 19.07 -35.08
CA LEU A 66 16.40 18.54 -33.75
C LEU A 66 17.66 18.48 -32.88
N SER A 67 17.55 18.94 -31.63
CA SER A 67 18.62 18.87 -30.64
C SER A 67 18.68 17.49 -29.98
N THR A 68 19.13 16.47 -30.74
CA THR A 68 19.22 15.07 -30.28
C THR A 68 20.45 14.77 -29.42
N SER A 69 20.43 13.69 -28.63
CA SER A 69 21.64 13.19 -27.96
C SER A 69 22.72 12.79 -28.97
N LEU A 70 23.98 12.74 -28.52
CA LEU A 70 25.12 12.37 -29.36
C LEU A 70 24.97 10.95 -29.96
N GLN A 71 24.36 10.05 -29.20
CA GLN A 71 24.11 8.67 -29.61
C GLN A 71 23.00 8.58 -30.67
N VAL A 72 21.85 9.24 -30.43
CA VAL A 72 20.75 9.33 -31.41
C VAL A 72 21.23 9.99 -32.69
N ARG A 73 22.01 11.07 -32.58
CA ARG A 73 22.59 11.73 -33.75
C ARG A 73 23.53 10.81 -34.51
N GLY A 74 24.37 10.06 -33.80
CA GLY A 74 25.24 9.06 -34.40
C GLY A 74 24.49 8.00 -35.20
N TYR A 75 23.36 7.51 -34.69
CA TYR A 75 22.51 6.57 -35.41
C TYR A 75 21.81 7.21 -36.62
N LEU A 76 21.28 8.42 -36.48
CA LEU A 76 20.67 9.16 -37.60
C LEU A 76 21.68 9.43 -38.73
N ASP A 77 22.87 9.92 -38.41
CA ASP A 77 23.93 10.19 -39.39
C ASP A 77 24.36 8.91 -40.11
N GLN A 78 24.45 7.78 -39.39
CA GLN A 78 24.72 6.47 -39.98
C GLN A 78 23.57 6.00 -40.87
N SER A 79 22.32 6.18 -40.44
CA SER A 79 21.15 5.86 -41.24
C SER A 79 21.11 6.65 -42.55
N ILE A 80 21.32 7.97 -42.51
CA ILE A 80 21.37 8.83 -43.69
C ILE A 80 22.51 8.41 -44.62
N SER A 81 23.71 8.20 -44.07
CA SER A 81 24.89 7.78 -44.84
C SER A 81 24.66 6.44 -45.55
N TYR A 82 24.11 5.45 -44.84
CA TYR A 82 23.78 4.16 -45.45
C TYR A 82 22.59 4.26 -46.41
N GLY A 83 21.65 5.18 -46.20
CA GLY A 83 20.53 5.43 -47.11
C GLY A 83 21.00 6.01 -48.44
N GLU A 84 21.91 6.99 -48.43
CA GLU A 84 22.54 7.52 -49.63
C GLU A 84 23.39 6.47 -50.35
N LEU A 85 24.17 5.68 -49.60
CA LEU A 85 24.91 4.55 -50.16
C LEU A 85 23.97 3.49 -50.76
N SER A 86 22.82 3.23 -50.12
CA SER A 86 21.80 2.33 -50.62
C SER A 86 21.26 2.84 -51.96
N ARG A 87 20.78 4.09 -52.03
CA ARG A 87 20.29 4.70 -53.29
C ARG A 87 21.34 4.72 -54.40
N LYS A 88 22.61 5.05 -54.08
CA LYS A 88 23.71 5.00 -55.05
C LYS A 88 23.96 3.59 -55.58
N ASN A 89 23.90 2.58 -54.72
CA ASN A 89 24.07 1.18 -55.13
C ASN A 89 22.85 0.65 -55.89
N LYS A 90 21.65 1.14 -55.58
CA LYS A 90 20.43 0.87 -56.36
C LYS A 90 20.60 1.33 -57.80
N ASP A 91 20.96 2.60 -58.00
CA ASP A 91 21.08 3.19 -59.33
C ASP A 91 22.18 2.51 -60.15
N LYS A 92 23.31 2.18 -59.51
CA LYS A 92 24.38 1.42 -60.16
C LYS A 92 24.00 -0.02 -60.46
N CYS A 93 23.34 -0.71 -59.52
CA CYS A 93 22.83 -2.06 -59.75
C CYS A 93 21.82 -2.08 -60.92
N ILE A 94 20.90 -1.12 -60.98
CA ILE A 94 19.98 -0.95 -62.12
C ILE A 94 20.76 -0.72 -63.43
N MET A 95 21.79 0.11 -63.41
CA MET A 95 22.65 0.33 -64.59
C MET A 95 23.45 -0.92 -65.00
N ASP A 96 24.02 -1.66 -64.06
CA ASP A 96 24.71 -2.93 -64.30
C ASP A 96 23.77 -3.95 -64.95
N ILE A 97 22.53 -4.03 -64.45
CA ILE A 97 21.47 -4.89 -64.99
C ILE A 97 21.09 -4.45 -66.41
N ILE A 98 20.86 -3.15 -66.64
CA ILE A 98 20.51 -2.61 -67.97
C ILE A 98 21.62 -2.84 -68.99
N LEU A 99 22.89 -2.63 -68.61
CA LEU A 99 24.05 -2.86 -69.47
C LEU A 99 24.22 -4.34 -69.81
N ALA A 100 23.90 -5.24 -68.87
CA ALA A 100 23.93 -6.68 -69.10
C ALA A 100 22.75 -7.18 -69.97
N ILE A 101 21.55 -6.58 -69.85
CA ILE A 101 20.41 -6.88 -70.73
C ILE A 101 20.64 -6.33 -72.16
N GLY A 102 21.29 -5.17 -72.29
CA GLY A 102 21.54 -4.50 -73.58
C GLY A 102 22.44 -5.26 -74.56
N THR A 103 23.00 -6.41 -74.16
CA THR A 103 23.88 -7.23 -75.01
C THR A 103 23.31 -8.60 -75.41
N PHE A 104 22.25 -9.15 -74.79
CA PHE A 104 21.66 -10.46 -75.14
C PHE A 104 20.17 -10.63 -74.70
N SER A 105 19.44 -11.58 -75.33
CA SER A 105 18.00 -11.95 -75.12
C SER A 105 17.65 -12.42 -73.67
N PRO A 106 16.38 -12.31 -73.19
CA PRO A 106 16.08 -12.15 -71.76
C PRO A 106 15.54 -13.41 -71.04
N SER A 107 16.21 -13.80 -69.94
CA SER A 107 15.63 -14.21 -68.64
C SER A 107 16.72 -14.77 -67.71
N SER A 108 17.62 -15.62 -68.21
CA SER A 108 18.77 -16.15 -67.46
C SER A 108 19.91 -15.14 -67.31
N THR A 109 20.11 -14.27 -68.31
CA THR A 109 21.14 -13.21 -68.29
C THR A 109 20.85 -12.13 -67.25
N PHE A 110 19.57 -11.83 -67.00
CA PHE A 110 19.12 -10.90 -65.96
C PHE A 110 19.49 -11.40 -64.56
N MET A 111 19.19 -12.68 -64.31
CA MET A 111 19.50 -13.40 -63.07
C MET A 111 21.00 -13.77 -62.95
N ALA A 112 21.81 -13.65 -64.00
CA ALA A 112 23.26 -13.79 -63.89
C ALA A 112 23.95 -12.44 -63.64
N ALA A 113 23.44 -11.36 -64.25
CA ALA A 113 23.98 -10.01 -64.13
C ALA A 113 23.85 -9.45 -62.71
N PHE A 114 22.69 -9.63 -62.11
CA PHE A 114 22.38 -9.17 -60.76
C PHE A 114 23.05 -10.03 -59.68
N ALA A 115 23.24 -11.34 -59.92
CA ALA A 115 24.04 -12.22 -59.06
C ALA A 115 25.52 -11.81 -59.03
N ASN A 116 26.04 -11.33 -60.15
CA ASN A 116 27.45 -10.96 -60.27
C ASN A 116 27.75 -9.51 -59.86
N SER A 117 26.75 -8.62 -59.85
CA SER A 117 26.94 -7.21 -59.43
C SER A 117 27.16 -7.11 -57.92
N SER A 118 28.34 -6.59 -57.54
CA SER A 118 28.62 -6.22 -56.15
C SER A 118 27.69 -5.15 -55.63
N ASP A 119 27.17 -4.29 -56.52
CA ASP A 119 26.34 -3.16 -56.15
C ASP A 119 24.93 -3.61 -55.73
N CYS A 120 24.38 -4.66 -56.36
CA CYS A 120 23.12 -5.28 -55.93
C CYS A 120 23.21 -5.93 -54.53
N ARG A 121 24.32 -6.62 -54.23
CA ARG A 121 24.59 -7.16 -52.88
C ARG A 121 24.82 -6.05 -51.84
N ASN A 122 25.51 -4.99 -52.23
CA ASN A 122 25.77 -3.85 -51.37
C ASN A 122 24.50 -3.03 -51.10
N TYR A 123 23.56 -2.94 -52.05
CA TYR A 123 22.24 -2.34 -51.84
C TYR A 123 21.52 -2.99 -50.65
N LYS A 124 21.34 -4.32 -50.67
CA LYS A 124 20.70 -5.06 -49.57
C LYS A 124 21.34 -4.74 -48.22
N ARG A 125 22.67 -4.83 -48.14
CA ARG A 125 23.41 -4.59 -46.90
C ARG A 125 23.22 -3.16 -46.40
N ASN A 126 23.26 -2.18 -47.29
CA ASN A 126 23.12 -0.77 -46.93
C ASN A 126 21.66 -0.41 -46.61
N TRP A 127 20.68 -1.02 -47.27
CA TRP A 127 19.27 -0.93 -46.91
C TRP A 127 19.03 -1.42 -45.47
N ILE A 128 19.49 -2.65 -45.15
CA ILE A 128 19.35 -3.23 -43.80
C ILE A 128 19.95 -2.29 -42.76
N LYS A 129 21.16 -1.80 -43.00
CA LYS A 129 21.81 -0.84 -42.10
C LYS A 129 21.04 0.47 -41.96
N THR A 130 20.47 1.00 -43.04
CA THR A 130 19.66 2.23 -43.01
C THR A 130 18.46 2.05 -42.08
N VAL A 131 17.72 0.95 -42.26
CA VAL A 131 16.53 0.64 -41.46
C VAL A 131 16.90 0.32 -40.01
N ASP A 132 17.94 -0.48 -39.78
CA ASP A 132 18.44 -0.80 -38.43
C ASP A 132 18.84 0.45 -37.65
N PHE A 133 19.61 1.36 -38.27
CA PHE A 133 20.04 2.58 -37.60
C PHE A 133 18.90 3.59 -37.39
N SER A 134 17.89 3.61 -38.27
CA SER A 134 16.66 4.38 -38.03
C SER A 134 15.88 3.87 -36.81
N LEU A 135 15.77 2.56 -36.67
CA LEU A 135 15.08 1.96 -35.54
C LEU A 135 15.89 2.08 -34.25
N LEU A 136 17.22 1.96 -34.31
CA LEU A 136 18.10 2.24 -33.16
C LEU A 136 17.98 3.70 -32.69
N SER A 137 17.82 4.66 -33.61
CA SER A 137 17.57 6.05 -33.20
C SER A 137 16.21 6.23 -32.54
N LEU A 138 15.18 5.46 -32.96
CA LEU A 138 13.86 5.49 -32.33
C LEU A 138 13.86 4.82 -30.96
N GLU A 139 14.49 3.65 -30.83
CA GLU A 139 14.65 2.92 -29.57
C GLU A 139 15.35 3.79 -28.53
N GLU A 140 16.46 4.43 -28.92
CA GLU A 140 17.16 5.35 -28.02
C GLU A 140 16.32 6.58 -27.68
N SER A 141 15.52 7.08 -28.62
CA SER A 141 14.59 8.19 -28.35
C SER A 141 13.46 7.81 -27.41
N GLU A 142 12.96 6.57 -27.49
CA GLU A 142 12.00 5.98 -26.56
C GLU A 142 12.58 5.90 -25.15
N ASN A 143 13.81 5.41 -25.03
CA ASN A 143 14.50 5.31 -23.74
C ASN A 143 14.62 6.68 -23.07
N VAL A 144 15.09 7.70 -23.80
CA VAL A 144 15.26 9.05 -23.25
C VAL A 144 13.90 9.68 -22.92
N ALA A 145 12.86 9.44 -23.72
CA ALA A 145 11.49 9.91 -23.44
C ALA A 145 10.93 9.30 -22.16
N GLN A 146 11.05 7.98 -21.99
CA GLN A 146 10.60 7.27 -20.78
C GLN A 146 11.39 7.71 -19.54
N GLU A 147 12.70 7.93 -19.66
CA GLU A 147 13.52 8.44 -18.57
C GLU A 147 13.08 9.85 -18.14
N ALA A 148 12.79 10.73 -19.09
CA ALA A 148 12.29 12.08 -18.80
C ALA A 148 10.93 12.05 -18.07
N ILE A 149 10.01 11.20 -18.52
CA ILE A 149 8.68 11.03 -17.90
C ILE A 149 8.82 10.46 -16.49
N SER A 150 9.63 9.41 -16.32
CA SER A 150 9.90 8.80 -15.02
C SER A 150 10.54 9.78 -14.05
N SER A 151 11.54 10.55 -14.50
CA SER A 151 12.18 11.58 -13.68
C SER A 151 11.20 12.67 -13.25
N ALA A 152 10.32 13.11 -14.14
CA ALA A 152 9.26 14.06 -13.80
C ALA A 152 8.24 13.47 -12.81
N ARG A 153 7.88 12.19 -12.96
CA ARG A 153 6.93 11.49 -12.08
C ARG A 153 7.48 11.36 -10.67
N VAL A 154 8.77 11.06 -10.53
CA VAL A 154 9.44 11.03 -9.21
C VAL A 154 9.40 12.40 -8.53
N SER A 155 9.67 13.49 -9.26
CA SER A 155 9.59 14.85 -8.71
C SER A 155 8.15 15.23 -8.34
N TYR A 156 7.16 14.82 -9.13
CA TYR A 156 5.74 15.01 -8.84
C TYR A 156 5.29 14.25 -7.59
N GLU A 157 5.58 12.95 -7.48
CA GLU A 157 5.21 12.14 -6.31
C GLU A 157 5.86 12.70 -5.04
N LYS A 158 7.08 13.26 -5.15
CA LYS A 158 7.69 14.01 -4.05
C LYS A 158 6.88 15.26 -3.70
N ALA A 159 6.48 16.08 -4.66
CA ALA A 159 5.66 17.28 -4.40
C ALA A 159 4.28 16.95 -3.81
N LYS A 160 3.64 15.87 -4.28
CA LYS A 160 2.39 15.33 -3.75
C LYS A 160 2.58 14.82 -2.31
N PHE A 161 3.67 14.09 -2.04
CA PHE A 161 3.99 13.63 -0.70
C PHE A 161 4.23 14.78 0.30
N LEU A 162 4.74 15.93 -0.16
CA LEU A 162 4.84 17.16 0.64
C LEU A 162 3.48 17.81 0.94
N GLY A 163 2.40 17.34 0.32
CA GLY A 163 1.03 17.87 0.46
C GLY A 163 0.73 19.08 -0.42
N LEU A 164 1.62 19.45 -1.36
CA LEU A 164 1.49 20.68 -2.15
C LEU A 164 0.33 20.64 -3.15
N CYS A 165 -0.12 19.43 -3.47
CA CYS A 165 -1.27 19.16 -4.34
C CYS A 165 -2.57 18.97 -3.52
N ASP A 166 -2.52 19.06 -2.19
CA ASP A 166 -3.69 18.85 -1.34
C ASP A 166 -4.66 20.04 -1.46
N GLN A 167 -5.97 19.76 -1.36
CA GLN A 167 -7.00 20.78 -1.55
C GLN A 167 -6.90 21.93 -0.52
N ASN A 168 -6.49 21.60 0.70
CA ASN A 168 -6.34 22.54 1.82
C ASN A 168 -5.04 23.37 1.77
N TYR A 169 -4.06 23.02 0.94
CA TYR A 169 -2.89 23.86 0.72
C TYR A 169 -3.26 25.04 -0.19
N SER A 170 -2.91 26.27 0.19
CA SER A 170 -3.15 27.49 -0.62
C SER A 170 -1.90 28.34 -0.84
N GLY A 171 -0.73 27.83 -0.45
CA GLY A 171 0.54 28.54 -0.49
C GLY A 171 1.28 28.49 -1.84
N PRO A 172 2.47 29.11 -1.90
CA PRO A 172 3.32 29.12 -3.09
C PRO A 172 3.67 27.70 -3.58
N GLY A 173 3.49 27.44 -4.88
CA GLY A 173 3.76 26.13 -5.48
C GLY A 173 2.54 25.24 -5.67
N LYS A 174 1.35 25.63 -5.17
CA LYS A 174 0.09 24.92 -5.44
C LYS A 174 -0.21 24.81 -6.93
N ASP A 175 -0.21 25.94 -7.63
CA ASP A 175 -0.57 25.99 -9.06
C ASP A 175 0.38 25.15 -9.91
N ASP A 176 1.68 25.18 -9.57
CA ASP A 176 2.71 24.34 -10.20
C ASP A 176 2.42 22.84 -9.96
N CYS A 177 2.04 22.43 -8.75
CA CYS A 177 1.69 21.04 -8.42
C CYS A 177 0.41 20.58 -9.14
N VAL A 178 -0.60 21.46 -9.21
CA VAL A 178 -1.87 21.20 -9.88
C VAL A 178 -1.70 21.05 -11.40
N GLU A 179 -0.87 21.89 -12.03
CA GLU A 179 -0.55 21.74 -13.46
C GLU A 179 0.12 20.38 -13.74
N VAL A 180 1.04 19.95 -12.88
CA VAL A 180 1.71 18.65 -13.00
C VAL A 180 0.75 17.48 -12.75
N TYR A 181 -0.18 17.60 -11.80
CA TYR A 181 -1.25 16.64 -11.58
C TYR A 181 -2.09 16.44 -12.84
N TYR A 182 -2.52 17.52 -13.50
CA TYR A 182 -3.29 17.43 -14.75
C TYR A 182 -2.47 16.79 -15.87
N ALA A 183 -1.18 17.08 -15.96
CA ALA A 183 -0.30 16.48 -16.95
C ALA A 183 -0.15 14.96 -16.79
N PHE A 184 0.06 14.47 -15.55
CA PHE A 184 0.13 13.03 -15.29
C PHE A 184 -1.22 12.34 -15.37
N SER A 185 -2.32 13.03 -15.03
CA SER A 185 -3.67 12.51 -15.26
C SER A 185 -3.95 12.30 -16.75
N ALA A 186 -3.46 13.17 -17.64
CA ALA A 186 -3.59 12.97 -19.08
C ALA A 186 -2.80 11.75 -19.58
N VAL A 187 -1.59 11.53 -19.05
CA VAL A 187 -0.75 10.36 -19.35
C VAL A 187 -1.43 9.06 -18.87
N ASP A 188 -1.89 9.03 -17.62
CA ASP A 188 -2.46 7.83 -17.00
C ASP A 188 -3.80 7.43 -17.64
N ASN A 189 -4.52 8.38 -18.23
CA ASN A 189 -5.79 8.15 -18.95
C ASN A 189 -5.63 8.03 -20.48
N ASN A 190 -4.40 7.95 -21.01
CA ASN A 190 -4.11 7.84 -22.45
C ASN A 190 -4.75 8.93 -23.33
N ILE A 191 -4.81 10.17 -22.85
CA ILE A 191 -5.39 11.29 -23.61
C ILE A 191 -4.40 11.71 -24.71
N THR A 192 -4.81 11.66 -25.98
CA THR A 192 -3.94 12.01 -27.14
C THR A 192 -4.00 13.48 -27.53
N GLU A 193 -4.99 14.25 -27.06
CA GLU A 193 -5.15 15.66 -27.37
C GLU A 193 -4.40 16.59 -26.39
N GLY A 194 -3.96 17.75 -26.87
CA GLY A 194 -3.34 18.79 -26.04
C GLY A 194 -1.84 18.60 -25.79
N LYS A 195 -1.27 19.47 -24.93
CA LYS A 195 0.18 19.59 -24.70
C LYS A 195 0.83 18.29 -24.19
N TYR A 196 0.11 17.53 -23.37
CA TYR A 196 0.62 16.31 -22.72
C TYR A 196 0.21 15.00 -23.42
N GLY A 197 -0.66 15.06 -24.44
CA GLY A 197 -1.06 13.88 -25.21
C GLY A 197 -0.02 13.35 -26.20
N GLN A 198 1.12 14.04 -26.29
CA GLN A 198 2.28 13.64 -27.09
C GLN A 198 2.85 12.28 -26.69
N TYR A 199 2.76 11.88 -25.41
CA TYR A 199 3.22 10.56 -24.96
C TYR A 199 2.31 9.43 -25.46
N SER A 200 1.00 9.60 -25.38
CA SER A 200 0.03 8.63 -25.89
C SER A 200 0.15 8.50 -27.42
N LEU A 201 0.31 9.62 -28.14
CA LEU A 201 0.62 9.62 -29.57
C LEU A 201 1.97 8.95 -29.89
N PHE A 202 2.98 9.14 -29.05
CA PHE A 202 4.28 8.50 -29.20
C PHE A 202 4.18 6.96 -29.06
N SER A 203 3.40 6.48 -28.08
CA SER A 203 3.12 5.05 -27.90
C SER A 203 2.31 4.45 -29.07
N GLU A 204 1.33 5.20 -29.58
CA GLU A 204 0.56 4.83 -30.77
C GLU A 204 1.46 4.71 -32.02
N TYR A 205 2.37 5.66 -32.24
CA TYR A 205 3.33 5.62 -33.33
C TYR A 205 4.33 4.47 -33.19
N SER A 206 4.82 4.19 -31.98
CA SER A 206 5.67 3.04 -31.71
C SER A 206 4.98 1.73 -32.10
N THR A 207 3.73 1.56 -31.67
CA THR A 207 2.90 0.38 -32.00
C THR A 207 2.64 0.26 -33.49
N THR A 208 2.38 1.39 -34.16
CA THR A 208 2.13 1.43 -35.60
C THR A 208 3.40 1.04 -36.38
N ILE A 209 4.55 1.63 -36.05
CA ILE A 209 5.83 1.27 -36.67
C ILE A 209 6.14 -0.20 -36.44
N GLN A 210 5.94 -0.71 -35.22
CA GLN A 210 6.15 -2.12 -34.91
C GLN A 210 5.28 -3.05 -35.77
N THR A 211 4.03 -2.65 -36.04
CA THR A 211 3.11 -3.38 -36.92
C THR A 211 3.58 -3.32 -38.38
N GLU A 212 3.97 -2.14 -38.86
CA GLU A 212 4.46 -1.92 -40.23
C GLU A 212 5.76 -2.68 -40.53
N LEU A 213 6.61 -2.90 -39.53
CA LEU A 213 7.84 -3.70 -39.69
C LEU A 213 7.56 -5.14 -40.13
N SER A 214 6.41 -5.70 -39.76
CA SER A 214 6.00 -7.05 -40.16
C SER A 214 5.59 -7.17 -41.64
N GLN A 215 5.31 -6.03 -42.31
CA GLN A 215 4.86 -6.02 -43.69
C GLN A 215 5.97 -6.41 -44.69
N PRO A 216 5.62 -6.95 -45.87
CA PRO A 216 6.59 -7.27 -46.92
C PRO A 216 7.50 -6.11 -47.34
N ILE A 217 6.99 -4.89 -47.35
CA ILE A 217 7.79 -3.67 -47.52
C ILE A 217 7.54 -2.82 -46.28
N PRO A 218 8.48 -2.78 -45.32
CA PRO A 218 8.29 -2.00 -44.10
C PRO A 218 8.06 -0.52 -44.41
N ASP A 219 7.09 0.10 -43.74
CA ASP A 219 6.90 1.54 -43.79
C ASP A 219 7.49 2.20 -42.53
N LEU A 220 8.39 3.18 -42.74
CA LEU A 220 8.99 3.99 -41.68
C LEU A 220 8.57 5.46 -41.77
N SER A 221 7.49 5.78 -42.48
CA SER A 221 6.99 7.15 -42.68
C SER A 221 6.72 7.89 -41.36
N LEU A 222 6.30 7.20 -40.30
CA LEU A 222 6.05 7.79 -38.98
C LEU A 222 7.31 8.02 -38.15
N SER A 223 8.47 7.46 -38.52
CA SER A 223 9.70 7.57 -37.71
C SER A 223 10.12 9.02 -37.49
N SER A 224 10.02 9.88 -38.51
CA SER A 224 10.36 11.30 -38.36
C SER A 224 9.38 12.03 -37.45
N SER A 225 8.09 11.70 -37.52
CA SER A 225 7.06 12.27 -36.65
C SER A 225 7.25 11.84 -35.20
N MET A 226 7.57 10.57 -34.96
CA MET A 226 7.86 10.01 -33.65
C MET A 226 9.12 10.64 -33.03
N MET A 227 10.19 10.81 -33.81
CA MET A 227 11.40 11.52 -33.37
C MET A 227 11.11 12.96 -32.95
N ARG A 228 10.24 13.67 -33.70
CA ARG A 228 9.84 15.03 -33.35
C ARG A 228 8.99 15.08 -32.07
N LEU A 229 8.10 14.12 -31.85
CA LEU A 229 7.35 14.04 -30.59
C LEU A 229 8.28 13.97 -29.37
N VAL A 230 9.46 13.37 -29.51
CA VAL A 230 10.45 13.31 -28.43
C VAL A 230 11.30 14.60 -28.36
N TRP A 231 11.94 14.96 -29.47
CA TRP A 231 13.08 15.89 -29.51
C TRP A 231 12.76 17.32 -29.95
N ASP A 232 11.54 17.62 -30.40
CA ASP A 232 11.14 18.98 -30.79
C ASP A 232 11.14 19.91 -29.55
N ASP A 233 11.22 21.22 -29.77
CA ASP A 233 11.27 22.24 -28.71
C ASP A 233 10.01 22.26 -27.84
N GLN A 234 8.94 21.60 -28.29
CA GLN A 234 7.70 21.37 -27.55
C GLN A 234 7.40 19.88 -27.34
N GLY A 235 8.37 18.99 -27.61
CA GLY A 235 8.23 17.54 -27.48
C GLY A 235 8.30 17.05 -26.02
N ILE A 236 8.27 15.72 -25.86
CA ILE A 236 8.24 15.01 -24.57
C ILE A 236 9.39 15.45 -23.67
N LEU A 237 10.62 15.55 -24.21
CA LEU A 237 11.77 15.92 -23.39
C LEU A 237 11.63 17.31 -22.79
N HIS A 238 11.21 18.28 -23.59
CA HIS A 238 10.99 19.65 -23.13
C HIS A 238 9.82 19.72 -22.14
N SER A 239 8.68 19.13 -22.51
CA SER A 239 7.45 19.17 -21.71
C SER A 239 7.64 18.53 -20.33
N PHE A 240 8.25 17.34 -20.25
CA PHE A 240 8.45 16.65 -18.98
C PHE A 240 9.65 17.20 -18.19
N SER A 241 10.67 17.77 -18.84
CA SER A 241 11.70 18.56 -18.15
C SER A 241 11.10 19.80 -17.47
N ASN A 242 10.17 20.49 -18.13
CA ASN A 242 9.44 21.61 -17.53
C ASN A 242 8.58 21.16 -16.34
N LEU A 243 7.83 20.06 -16.45
CA LEU A 243 7.02 19.52 -15.34
C LEU A 243 7.89 19.12 -14.14
N LYS A 244 9.06 18.51 -14.40
CA LYS A 244 10.04 18.19 -13.37
C LYS A 244 10.50 19.46 -12.66
N ASN A 245 10.92 20.47 -13.43
CA ASN A 245 11.35 21.76 -12.89
C ASN A 245 10.23 22.44 -12.11
N GLN A 246 8.99 22.43 -12.60
CA GLN A 246 7.82 22.98 -11.90
C GLN A 246 7.60 22.28 -10.56
N SER A 247 7.67 20.94 -10.51
CA SER A 247 7.53 20.17 -9.27
C SER A 247 8.65 20.47 -8.26
N GLU A 248 9.89 20.58 -8.73
CA GLU A 248 11.04 20.93 -7.90
C GLU A 248 10.96 22.37 -7.39
N GLN A 249 10.54 23.31 -8.23
CA GLN A 249 10.32 24.71 -7.85
C GLN A 249 9.15 24.86 -6.88
N ALA A 250 8.07 24.09 -7.04
CA ALA A 250 6.95 24.07 -6.09
C ALA A 250 7.44 23.71 -4.69
N ALA A 251 8.24 22.65 -4.57
CA ALA A 251 8.84 22.25 -3.29
C ALA A 251 9.77 23.32 -2.71
N ILE A 252 10.60 23.96 -3.54
CA ILE A 252 11.49 25.04 -3.10
C ILE A 252 10.69 26.26 -2.61
N LYS A 253 9.66 26.68 -3.35
CA LYS A 253 8.81 27.82 -2.99
C LYS A 253 8.07 27.55 -1.68
N ALA A 254 7.52 26.35 -1.49
CA ALA A 254 6.85 25.96 -0.26
C ALA A 254 7.81 25.91 0.94
N GLU A 255 9.01 25.38 0.75
CA GLU A 255 10.05 25.38 1.79
C GLU A 255 10.47 26.82 2.15
N GLN A 256 10.65 27.70 1.16
CA GLN A 256 10.94 29.12 1.40
C GLN A 256 9.81 29.82 2.16
N GLU A 257 8.55 29.49 1.84
CA GLU A 257 7.38 30.00 2.57
C GLU A 257 7.44 29.56 4.04
N PHE A 258 7.66 28.27 4.30
CA PHE A 258 7.81 27.77 5.67
C PHE A 258 8.92 28.52 6.42
N GLN A 259 10.11 28.65 5.84
CA GLN A 259 11.24 29.34 6.48
C GLN A 259 10.93 30.84 6.72
N SER A 260 10.21 31.48 5.80
CA SER A 260 9.78 32.87 5.94
C SER A 260 8.78 33.03 7.08
N GLN A 261 7.73 32.20 7.12
CA GLN A 261 6.71 32.22 8.16
C GLN A 261 7.29 31.84 9.52
N LEU A 262 8.19 30.86 9.59
CA LEU A 262 8.88 30.49 10.81
C LEU A 262 9.70 31.65 11.38
N LYS A 263 10.39 32.41 10.51
CA LYS A 263 11.13 33.60 10.92
C LYS A 263 10.20 34.72 11.40
N SER A 264 9.07 34.94 10.72
CA SER A 264 8.03 35.90 11.14
C SER A 264 7.47 35.54 12.52
N ALA A 265 7.00 34.30 12.67
CA ALA A 265 6.47 33.76 13.91
C ALA A 265 7.49 33.80 15.06
N SER A 266 8.78 33.55 14.78
CA SER A 266 9.84 33.69 15.79
C SER A 266 10.00 35.14 16.28
N ALA A 267 9.90 36.13 15.39
CA ALA A 267 9.98 37.54 15.75
C ALA A 267 8.74 38.00 16.55
N HIS A 268 7.54 37.58 16.14
CA HIS A 268 6.31 37.89 16.87
C HIS A 268 6.25 37.16 18.22
N LYS A 269 6.70 35.89 18.29
CA LYS A 269 6.90 35.16 19.55
C LYS A 269 7.78 35.95 20.51
N SER A 270 8.96 36.41 20.06
CA SER A 270 9.85 37.21 20.91
C SER A 270 9.20 38.50 21.39
N THR A 271 8.39 39.15 20.54
CA THR A 271 7.64 40.36 20.90
C THR A 271 6.55 40.06 21.93
N ALA A 272 5.78 38.98 21.74
CA ALA A 272 4.74 38.52 22.65
C ALA A 272 5.31 38.10 24.01
N GLU A 273 6.38 37.32 24.03
CA GLU A 273 7.08 36.92 25.25
C GLU A 273 7.65 38.13 26.00
N LYS A 274 8.19 39.11 25.26
CA LYS A 274 8.67 40.36 25.86
C LYS A 274 7.53 41.16 26.48
N ALA A 275 6.41 41.33 25.78
CA ALA A 275 5.22 42.02 26.31
C ALA A 275 4.68 41.31 27.56
N LEU A 276 4.59 39.98 27.54
CA LEU A 276 4.18 39.17 28.68
C LEU A 276 5.15 39.30 29.86
N ALA A 277 6.46 39.28 29.59
CA ALA A 277 7.48 39.45 30.63
C ALA A 277 7.46 40.87 31.22
N GLU A 278 7.13 41.90 30.42
CA GLU A 278 6.98 43.27 30.91
C GLU A 278 5.75 43.44 31.80
N ILE A 279 4.59 42.88 31.43
CA ILE A 279 3.38 42.97 32.25
C ILE A 279 3.50 42.12 33.54
N LYS A 280 4.22 41.01 33.51
CA LYS A 280 4.55 40.20 34.71
C LYS A 280 5.30 41.00 35.77
N LYS A 281 6.10 41.99 35.38
CA LYS A 281 6.82 42.87 36.33
C LYS A 281 5.89 43.83 37.08
N GLU A 282 4.66 44.03 36.60
CA GLU A 282 3.68 44.90 37.25
C GLU A 282 2.96 44.22 38.44
N ASP A 283 3.31 42.96 38.76
CA ASP A 283 2.74 42.17 39.87
C ASP A 283 1.20 42.05 39.85
N LEU A 284 0.59 42.03 38.66
CA LEU A 284 -0.88 42.07 38.51
C LEU A 284 -1.62 40.88 39.13
N LYS A 285 -0.93 39.79 39.45
CA LYS A 285 -1.46 38.64 40.21
C LYS A 285 -2.13 39.02 41.54
N PHE A 286 -1.78 40.18 42.11
CA PHE A 286 -2.38 40.69 43.36
C PHE A 286 -3.72 41.42 43.15
N ILE A 287 -4.17 41.59 41.91
CA ILE A 287 -5.43 42.27 41.57
C ILE A 287 -6.47 41.20 41.21
N THR A 288 -7.22 40.75 42.21
CA THR A 288 -8.33 39.78 42.05
C THR A 288 -9.66 40.44 41.70
N ASN A 289 -9.70 41.78 41.63
CA ASN A 289 -10.88 42.55 41.23
C ASN A 289 -10.93 42.69 39.70
N GLY A 290 -12.14 42.73 39.14
CA GLY A 290 -12.42 43.17 37.76
C GLY A 290 -12.98 44.60 37.71
N ILE A 291 -13.13 45.16 36.52
CA ILE A 291 -13.75 46.49 36.34
C ILE A 291 -15.25 46.41 36.65
N LYS A 292 -15.71 47.17 37.63
CA LYS A 292 -17.16 47.38 37.86
C LYS A 292 -17.65 48.53 36.98
N GLY A 293 -18.19 48.23 35.80
CA GLY A 293 -18.78 49.23 34.92
C GLY A 293 -19.69 48.60 33.85
N ASN A 294 -20.85 49.24 33.62
CA ASN A 294 -21.77 48.87 32.54
C ASN A 294 -21.10 49.10 31.18
N GLY A 295 -20.61 48.03 30.53
CA GLY A 295 -20.38 48.02 29.08
C GLY A 295 -18.94 47.98 28.56
N VAL A 296 -17.94 47.47 29.29
CA VAL A 296 -16.58 47.23 28.74
C VAL A 296 -16.21 45.74 28.79
N SER A 297 -15.57 45.25 27.72
CA SER A 297 -15.48 43.87 27.22
C SER A 297 -14.48 42.94 27.93
N GLY A 298 -14.32 43.03 29.25
CA GLY A 298 -13.40 42.17 30.01
C GLY A 298 -14.11 41.42 31.12
N ILE A 299 -14.58 40.19 30.85
CA ILE A 299 -15.12 39.28 31.88
C ILE A 299 -13.92 38.65 32.62
N GLY A 300 -13.94 38.67 33.95
CA GLY A 300 -12.92 38.04 34.81
C GLY A 300 -12.04 39.02 35.59
N SER A 301 -11.33 38.51 36.60
CA SER A 301 -10.38 39.32 37.39
C SER A 301 -9.11 39.65 36.57
N ILE A 302 -8.39 40.72 36.93
CA ILE A 302 -7.11 41.06 36.27
C ILE A 302 -6.09 39.91 36.39
N SER A 303 -6.03 39.26 37.55
CA SER A 303 -5.17 38.08 37.78
C SER A 303 -5.53 36.89 36.89
N GLU A 304 -6.82 36.56 36.77
CA GLU A 304 -7.31 35.47 35.91
C GLU A 304 -7.03 35.74 34.44
N ARG A 305 -7.23 36.98 33.98
CA ARG A 305 -6.91 37.40 32.61
C ARG A 305 -5.41 37.33 32.32
N LEU A 306 -4.55 37.65 33.29
CA LEU A 306 -3.11 37.44 33.18
C LEU A 306 -2.79 35.94 33.03
N THR A 307 -3.35 35.09 33.89
CA THR A 307 -3.14 33.64 33.82
C THR A 307 -3.60 33.03 32.49
N ASN A 308 -4.76 33.46 31.98
CA ASN A 308 -5.25 33.02 30.67
C ASN A 308 -4.32 33.46 29.53
N LEU A 309 -3.78 34.68 29.59
CA LEU A 309 -2.81 35.17 28.62
C LEU A 309 -1.48 34.41 28.68
N GLU A 310 -1.04 34.01 29.88
CA GLU A 310 0.14 33.14 30.06
C GLU A 310 -0.06 31.75 29.45
N LYS A 311 -1.25 31.17 29.63
CA LYS A 311 -1.62 29.89 29.01
C LYS A 311 -1.70 30.00 27.50
N GLU A 312 -2.31 31.06 26.97
CA GLU A 312 -2.39 31.32 25.54
C GLU A 312 -0.99 31.40 24.91
N VAL A 313 -0.05 32.14 25.52
CA VAL A 313 1.34 32.18 25.04
C VAL A 313 2.05 30.83 25.15
N THR A 314 1.74 30.03 26.18
CA THR A 314 2.30 28.67 26.35
C THR A 314 1.81 27.72 25.26
N LEU A 315 0.50 27.75 24.95
CA LEU A 315 -0.10 26.96 23.88
C LEU A 315 0.45 27.36 22.51
N LEU A 316 0.56 28.66 22.23
CA LEU A 316 1.18 29.16 20.99
C LEU A 316 2.65 28.74 20.88
N ASN A 317 3.37 28.64 22.00
CA ASN A 317 4.72 28.11 22.04
C ASN A 317 4.78 26.62 21.69
N SER A 318 3.81 25.85 22.18
CA SER A 318 3.65 24.43 21.83
C SER A 318 3.39 24.25 20.33
N PHE A 319 2.41 24.97 19.76
CA PHE A 319 2.11 24.92 18.32
C PHE A 319 3.27 25.39 17.45
N PHE A 320 4.01 26.43 17.87
CA PHE A 320 5.24 26.85 17.20
C PHE A 320 6.26 25.70 17.16
N SER A 321 6.49 25.02 18.29
CA SER A 321 7.40 23.87 18.36
C SER A 321 6.88 22.66 17.56
N GLU A 322 5.59 22.38 17.60
CA GLU A 322 4.97 21.31 16.82
C GLU A 322 5.12 21.56 15.31
N SER A 323 5.03 22.82 14.84
CA SER A 323 5.28 23.14 13.43
C SER A 323 6.70 22.78 12.98
N GLN A 324 7.69 22.96 13.86
CA GLN A 324 9.09 22.57 13.62
C GLN A 324 9.27 21.05 13.68
N ILE A 325 8.59 20.37 14.61
CA ILE A 325 8.61 18.91 14.72
C ILE A 325 8.01 18.27 13.47
N LYS A 326 6.81 18.72 13.04
CA LYS A 326 6.16 18.24 11.81
C LYS A 326 7.02 18.50 10.58
N HIS A 327 7.69 19.66 10.48
CA HIS A 327 8.67 19.91 9.42
C HIS A 327 9.84 18.90 9.45
N GLY A 328 10.29 18.51 10.64
CA GLY A 328 11.33 17.49 10.84
C GLY A 328 10.88 16.05 10.53
N HIS A 329 9.58 15.79 10.46
CA HIS A 329 8.99 14.49 10.13
C HIS A 329 8.88 14.27 8.62
N VAL A 330 10.02 14.37 7.92
CA VAL A 330 10.12 14.26 6.45
C VAL A 330 9.65 12.92 5.84
N THR A 331 9.19 11.99 6.68
CA THR A 331 8.64 10.67 6.31
C THR A 331 7.13 10.57 6.46
N GLU A 332 6.46 11.60 6.97
CA GLU A 332 4.99 11.67 7.04
C GLU A 332 4.42 12.36 5.78
N GLN A 333 3.27 11.89 5.31
CA GLN A 333 2.59 12.52 4.18
C GLN A 333 2.09 13.92 4.57
N SER A 334 2.20 14.87 3.65
CA SER A 334 1.75 16.25 3.79
C SER A 334 2.45 17.05 4.91
N TYR A 335 3.62 16.59 5.37
CA TYR A 335 4.33 17.20 6.50
C TYR A 335 4.62 18.70 6.30
N LEU A 336 5.03 19.10 5.08
CA LEU A 336 5.38 20.49 4.76
C LEU A 336 4.14 21.40 4.74
N THR A 337 3.02 20.92 4.20
CA THR A 337 1.74 21.63 4.23
C THR A 337 1.23 21.82 5.66
N ASN A 338 1.25 20.75 6.46
CA ASN A 338 0.84 20.80 7.86
C ASN A 338 1.73 21.75 8.68
N SER A 339 3.05 21.77 8.44
CA SER A 339 3.94 22.71 9.12
C SER A 339 3.71 24.17 8.71
N ILE A 340 3.41 24.44 7.43
CA ILE A 340 3.10 25.80 6.94
C ILE A 340 1.80 26.32 7.54
N ILE A 341 0.73 25.51 7.57
CA ILE A 341 -0.56 25.91 8.14
C ILE A 341 -0.38 26.27 9.62
N LEU A 342 0.23 25.36 10.39
CA LEU A 342 0.40 25.53 11.83
C LEU A 342 1.28 26.75 12.19
N VAL A 343 2.37 26.98 11.46
CA VAL A 343 3.25 28.13 11.71
C VAL A 343 2.58 29.46 11.33
N THR A 344 1.74 29.47 10.29
CA THR A 344 1.00 30.67 9.85
C THR A 344 -0.07 31.06 10.87
N GLU A 345 -0.86 30.10 11.34
CA GLU A 345 -1.87 30.33 12.38
C GLU A 345 -1.24 30.82 13.68
N THR A 346 -0.10 30.24 14.04
CA THR A 346 0.69 30.64 15.21
C THR A 346 1.25 32.05 15.05
N ASP A 347 1.76 32.41 13.88
CA ASP A 347 2.27 33.76 13.59
C ASP A 347 1.19 34.83 13.83
N VAL A 348 0.02 34.63 13.19
CA VAL A 348 -1.13 35.53 13.32
C VAL A 348 -1.53 35.68 14.77
N SER A 349 -1.59 34.58 15.52
CA SER A 349 -2.00 34.59 16.92
C SER A 349 -1.04 35.39 17.81
N TYR A 350 0.29 35.25 17.61
CA TYR A 350 1.29 36.02 18.36
C TYR A 350 1.13 37.54 18.18
N THR A 351 0.69 38.02 17.02
CA THR A 351 0.52 39.46 16.78
C THR A 351 -0.54 40.11 17.68
N THR A 352 -1.48 39.32 18.22
CA THR A 352 -2.57 39.82 19.07
C THR A 352 -2.18 39.97 20.54
N ILE A 353 -1.14 39.27 21.00
CA ILE A 353 -0.72 39.22 22.40
C ILE A 353 -0.33 40.61 22.94
N PRO A 354 0.48 41.44 22.25
CA PRO A 354 0.81 42.78 22.75
C PRO A 354 -0.42 43.66 22.99
N GLN A 355 -1.42 43.61 22.11
CA GLN A 355 -2.65 44.39 22.27
C GLN A 355 -3.46 43.92 23.48
N LYS A 356 -3.52 42.60 23.72
CA LYS A 356 -4.16 42.02 24.91
C LYS A 356 -3.42 42.42 26.19
N VAL A 357 -2.09 42.47 26.16
CA VAL A 357 -1.25 42.96 27.27
C VAL A 357 -1.54 44.43 27.56
N ASP A 358 -1.58 45.29 26.55
CA ASP A 358 -1.85 46.72 26.70
C ASP A 358 -3.25 46.94 27.30
N SER A 359 -4.27 46.26 26.77
CA SER A 359 -5.63 46.31 27.32
C SER A 359 -5.68 45.83 28.79
N LEU A 360 -4.97 44.77 29.14
CA LEU A 360 -4.89 44.29 30.52
C LEU A 360 -4.23 45.31 31.44
N LYS A 361 -3.20 46.01 30.95
CA LYS A 361 -2.49 47.07 31.70
C LYS A 361 -3.39 48.27 31.96
N GLU A 362 -4.13 48.72 30.95
CA GLU A 362 -5.10 49.81 31.07
C GLU A 362 -6.18 49.47 32.11
N ASP A 363 -6.75 48.27 32.03
CA ASP A 363 -7.77 47.80 32.94
C ASP A 363 -7.25 47.67 34.39
N ALA A 364 -6.03 47.15 34.56
CA ALA A 364 -5.38 47.05 35.87
C ALA A 364 -5.13 48.44 36.49
N THR A 365 -4.75 49.42 35.66
CA THR A 365 -4.56 50.82 36.09
C THR A 365 -5.88 51.45 36.51
N LEU A 366 -6.98 51.16 35.79
CA LEU A 366 -8.31 51.61 36.17
C LEU A 366 -8.74 51.03 37.52
N VAL A 367 -8.59 49.71 37.71
CA VAL A 367 -8.92 49.03 38.98
C VAL A 367 -8.06 49.57 40.14
N LEU A 368 -6.77 49.85 39.89
CA LEU A 368 -5.89 50.51 40.86
C LEU A 368 -6.42 51.89 41.27
N SER A 369 -6.85 52.71 40.31
CA SER A 369 -7.39 54.04 40.60
C SER A 369 -8.65 54.00 41.47
N GLN A 370 -9.54 53.02 41.20
CA GLN A 370 -10.73 52.79 42.01
C GLN A 370 -10.38 52.37 43.44
N GLN A 371 -9.41 51.46 43.59
CA GLN A 371 -8.95 51.00 44.91
C GLN A 371 -8.26 52.09 45.71
N LYS A 372 -7.49 52.96 45.05
CA LYS A 372 -6.90 54.15 45.68
C LYS A 372 -7.99 55.06 46.21
N GLN A 373 -8.98 55.39 45.38
CA GLN A 373 -10.10 56.24 45.77
C GLN A 373 -10.91 55.63 46.93
N GLU A 374 -11.14 54.31 46.90
CA GLU A 374 -11.77 53.60 48.02
C GLU A 374 -10.95 53.74 49.30
N ALA A 375 -9.63 53.54 49.25
CA ALA A 375 -8.76 53.70 50.42
C ALA A 375 -8.75 55.15 50.96
N GLU A 376 -8.74 56.17 50.10
CA GLU A 376 -8.88 57.58 50.50
C GLU A 376 -10.20 57.83 51.22
N ASN A 377 -11.31 57.37 50.63
CA ASN A 377 -12.65 57.53 51.22
C ASN A 377 -12.75 56.83 52.58
N GLU A 378 -12.24 55.62 52.69
CA GLU A 378 -12.25 54.83 53.92
C GLU A 378 -11.44 55.52 55.02
N ILE A 379 -10.26 56.08 54.71
CA ILE A 379 -9.46 56.86 55.66
C ILE A 379 -10.20 58.12 56.11
N LEU A 380 -10.84 58.84 55.17
CA LEU A 380 -11.62 60.04 55.47
C LEU A 380 -12.85 59.74 56.32
N GLU A 381 -13.55 58.63 56.06
CA GLU A 381 -14.66 58.18 56.88
C GLU A 381 -14.21 57.79 58.29
N THR A 382 -13.04 57.18 58.45
CA THR A 382 -12.41 56.91 59.76
C THR A 382 -12.06 58.19 60.50
N GLU A 383 -11.52 59.19 59.82
CA GLU A 383 -11.30 60.53 60.39
C GLU A 383 -12.58 61.13 60.95
N ASN A 384 -13.64 61.13 60.13
CA ASN A 384 -14.95 61.63 60.54
C ASN A 384 -15.53 60.84 61.70
N PHE A 385 -15.36 59.51 61.72
CA PHE A 385 -15.79 58.66 62.83
C PHE A 385 -15.08 59.04 64.15
N PHE A 386 -13.77 59.29 64.12
CA PHE A 386 -12.99 59.71 65.30
C PHE A 386 -13.37 61.11 65.81
N THR A 387 -14.02 61.96 65.01
CA THR A 387 -14.56 63.24 65.52
C THR A 387 -15.79 63.07 66.40
N THR A 388 -16.50 61.94 66.31
CA THR A 388 -17.76 61.68 67.03
C THR A 388 -17.64 60.59 68.09
N HIS A 389 -16.55 59.81 68.10
CA HIS A 389 -16.27 58.72 69.03
C HIS A 389 -14.82 58.81 69.52
N ILE A 390 -14.56 58.62 70.81
CA ILE A 390 -13.19 58.66 71.37
C ILE A 390 -12.47 57.36 70.99
N PRO A 391 -11.45 57.38 70.11
CA PRO A 391 -10.74 56.17 69.69
C PRO A 391 -9.84 55.65 70.83
N ASN A 392 -9.75 54.34 70.97
CA ASN A 392 -8.74 53.71 71.84
C ASN A 392 -7.36 53.71 71.17
N SER A 393 -6.30 53.29 71.88
CA SER A 393 -4.92 53.31 71.33
C SER A 393 -4.79 52.51 70.03
N ASP A 394 -5.46 51.36 69.96
CA ASP A 394 -5.34 50.42 68.85
C ASP A 394 -6.02 50.96 67.59
N ALA A 395 -7.15 51.67 67.77
CA ALA A 395 -7.83 52.38 66.69
C ALA A 395 -6.94 53.48 66.09
N ILE A 396 -6.22 54.21 66.94
CA ILE A 396 -5.26 55.23 66.52
C ILE A 396 -4.08 54.58 65.78
N ASP A 397 -3.57 53.45 66.25
CA ASP A 397 -2.47 52.73 65.62
C ASP A 397 -2.88 52.15 64.25
N TYR A 398 -4.08 51.57 64.13
CA TYR A 398 -4.60 51.08 62.84
C TYR A 398 -4.82 52.21 61.85
N TYR A 399 -5.37 53.33 62.29
CA TYR A 399 -5.57 54.50 61.44
C TYR A 399 -4.23 55.11 61.00
N THR A 400 -3.24 55.17 61.89
CA THR A 400 -1.88 55.61 61.56
C THR A 400 -1.22 54.64 60.57
N ALA A 401 -1.39 53.33 60.77
CA ALA A 401 -0.93 52.31 59.84
C ALA A 401 -1.66 52.35 58.49
N ALA A 402 -2.94 52.71 58.46
CA ALA A 402 -3.72 52.91 57.23
C ALA A 402 -3.15 54.06 56.41
N LYS A 403 -2.91 55.23 57.03
CA LYS A 403 -2.25 56.37 56.40
C LYS A 403 -0.86 56.04 55.90
N LYS A 404 -0.07 55.34 56.71
CA LYS A 404 1.26 54.88 56.28
C LYS A 404 1.17 53.96 55.06
N LYS A 405 0.26 52.98 55.05
CA LYS A 405 0.06 52.07 53.91
C LYS A 405 -0.47 52.78 52.67
N PHE A 406 -1.30 53.80 52.85
CA PHE A 406 -1.76 54.65 51.76
C PHE A 406 -0.60 55.42 51.11
N GLU A 407 0.28 56.02 51.91
CA GLU A 407 1.48 56.68 51.41
C GLU A 407 2.48 55.70 50.80
N GLU A 408 2.63 54.49 51.38
CA GLU A 408 3.39 53.42 50.75
C GLU A 408 2.84 53.13 49.35
N GLY A 409 1.51 53.04 49.18
CA GLY A 409 0.85 52.89 47.87
C GLY A 409 1.16 54.01 46.88
N ASN A 410 1.28 55.27 47.34
CA ASN A 410 1.69 56.41 46.50
C ASN A 410 3.15 56.31 46.00
N THR A 411 3.99 55.53 46.69
CA THR A 411 5.42 55.38 46.40
C THR A 411 5.79 54.06 45.72
N MET A 412 4.86 53.11 45.59
CA MET A 412 5.08 51.84 44.93
C MET A 412 5.31 52.01 43.42
N LEU A 413 6.22 51.21 42.87
CA LEU A 413 6.63 51.28 41.47
C LEU A 413 5.82 50.36 40.53
N THR A 414 5.08 49.39 41.06
CA THR A 414 4.31 48.41 40.27
C THR A 414 2.82 48.51 40.58
N ILE A 415 1.98 48.28 39.56
CA ILE A 415 0.52 48.44 39.66
C ILE A 415 -0.07 47.51 40.74
N GLY A 416 0.30 46.23 40.75
CA GLY A 416 -0.21 45.24 41.69
C GLY A 416 0.21 45.49 43.14
N SER A 417 1.47 45.91 43.37
CA SER A 417 1.94 46.25 44.72
C SER A 417 1.28 47.52 45.26
N ALA A 418 1.08 48.53 44.42
CA ALA A 418 0.31 49.72 44.77
C ALA A 418 -1.14 49.34 45.13
N PHE A 419 -1.78 48.46 44.34
CA PHE A 419 -3.13 47.98 44.61
C PHE A 419 -3.22 47.27 45.97
N MET A 420 -2.28 46.38 46.28
CA MET A 420 -2.23 45.68 47.57
C MET A 420 -2.06 46.66 48.74
N ALA A 421 -1.18 47.67 48.58
CA ALA A 421 -0.98 48.69 49.60
C ALA A 421 -2.24 49.53 49.86
N TYR A 422 -2.94 49.95 48.79
CA TYR A 422 -4.22 50.67 48.92
C TYR A 422 -5.32 49.78 49.49
N SER A 423 -5.44 48.52 49.08
CA SER A 423 -6.40 47.56 49.64
C SER A 423 -6.14 47.34 51.14
N LYS A 424 -4.87 47.21 51.55
CA LYS A 424 -4.51 47.11 52.98
C LYS A 424 -4.77 48.42 53.72
N ALA A 425 -4.55 49.58 53.10
CA ALA A 425 -4.88 50.88 53.69
C ALA A 425 -6.40 51.03 53.92
N ALA A 426 -7.24 50.68 52.94
CA ALA A 426 -8.69 50.65 53.06
C ALA A 426 -9.15 49.69 54.17
N SER A 427 -8.62 48.45 54.17
CA SER A 427 -8.89 47.45 55.22
C SER A 427 -8.49 47.96 56.60
N LEU A 428 -7.36 48.66 56.72
CA LEU A 428 -6.90 49.21 58.00
C LEU A 428 -7.70 50.40 58.48
N ALA A 429 -8.13 51.26 57.56
CA ALA A 429 -9.02 52.36 57.87
C ALA A 429 -10.38 51.82 58.37
N ARG A 430 -10.92 50.78 57.73
CA ARG A 430 -12.08 50.03 58.23
C ARG A 430 -11.81 49.45 59.60
N ALA A 431 -10.69 48.74 59.77
CA ALA A 431 -10.28 48.13 61.04
C ALA A 431 -10.21 49.15 62.19
N ALA A 432 -9.71 50.35 61.92
CA ALA A 432 -9.65 51.47 62.86
C ALA A 432 -11.03 51.99 63.28
N ARG A 433 -12.06 51.88 62.41
CA ARG A 433 -13.45 52.14 62.79
C ARG A 433 -14.11 50.98 63.53
N THR A 434 -13.62 49.77 63.31
CA THR A 434 -14.23 48.54 63.84
C THR A 434 -13.51 47.96 65.05
N THR A 435 -12.52 48.62 65.66
CA THR A 435 -11.71 48.05 66.77
C THR A 435 -12.57 47.53 67.92
N GLY A 436 -12.97 46.26 67.86
CA GLY A 436 -12.06 45.16 68.22
C GLY A 436 -11.59 44.37 66.99
N ASP A 437 -10.26 44.21 66.90
CA ASP A 437 -9.55 42.97 66.55
C ASP A 437 -9.62 42.40 65.11
N TYR A 438 -8.95 42.95 64.08
CA TYR A 438 -9.07 42.40 62.70
C TYR A 438 -7.91 42.74 61.71
N LYS A 439 -6.65 42.27 61.90
CA LYS A 439 -5.56 42.47 60.89
C LYS A 439 -4.92 41.21 60.30
N ASP A 440 -5.05 40.06 60.98
CA ASP A 440 -4.75 38.72 60.43
C ASP A 440 -5.98 38.06 59.77
N GLU A 441 -7.16 38.61 60.02
CA GLU A 441 -8.43 38.03 59.56
C GLU A 441 -8.82 38.30 58.11
N LEU A 442 -8.23 39.25 57.39
CA LEU A 442 -8.66 39.47 55.99
C LEU A 442 -8.18 38.35 55.05
N GLN A 443 -6.97 37.83 55.28
CA GLN A 443 -6.38 36.76 54.49
C GLN A 443 -6.96 35.40 54.88
N ILE A 444 -7.16 35.19 56.19
CA ILE A 444 -7.93 34.07 56.73
C ILE A 444 -9.39 34.12 56.24
N ARG A 445 -10.06 35.29 56.18
CA ARG A 445 -11.43 35.41 55.63
C ARG A 445 -11.50 35.07 54.15
N VAL A 446 -10.52 35.48 53.34
CA VAL A 446 -10.50 35.12 51.91
C VAL A 446 -10.30 33.61 51.75
N LEU A 447 -9.36 33.02 52.48
CA LEU A 447 -9.14 31.57 52.47
C LEU A 447 -10.35 30.79 53.02
N LEU A 448 -10.98 31.27 54.10
CA LEU A 448 -12.22 30.70 54.65
C LEU A 448 -13.38 30.83 53.66
N ALA A 449 -13.52 31.97 52.97
CA ALA A 449 -14.53 32.16 51.94
C ALA A 449 -14.28 31.25 50.73
N THR A 450 -13.03 31.06 50.32
CA THR A 450 -12.64 30.09 49.29
C THR A 450 -12.97 28.68 49.72
N LEU A 451 -12.62 28.28 50.96
CA LEU A 451 -12.94 26.96 51.49
C LEU A 451 -14.46 26.76 51.61
N GLU A 452 -15.22 27.76 52.04
CA GLU A 452 -16.69 27.74 52.09
C GLU A 452 -17.32 27.56 50.70
N ASP A 453 -16.84 28.30 49.70
CA ASP A 453 -17.25 28.14 48.29
C ASP A 453 -16.92 26.73 47.80
N LEU A 454 -15.70 26.27 48.04
CA LEU A 454 -15.23 24.95 47.59
C LEU A 454 -16.03 23.82 48.24
N ILE A 455 -16.32 23.92 49.55
CA ILE A 455 -17.19 22.99 50.28
C ILE A 455 -18.57 22.96 49.62
N SER A 456 -19.19 24.13 49.37
CA SER A 456 -20.52 24.19 48.76
C SER A 456 -20.55 23.58 47.35
N ARG A 457 -19.51 23.84 46.53
CA ARG A 457 -19.39 23.28 45.17
C ARG A 457 -19.10 21.78 45.19
N ALA A 458 -18.25 21.33 46.11
CA ALA A 458 -17.95 19.93 46.33
C ALA A 458 -19.21 19.14 46.75
N GLU A 459 -20.08 19.71 47.59
CA GLU A 459 -21.37 19.10 47.92
C GLU A 459 -22.30 18.95 46.71
N ALA A 460 -22.31 19.93 45.79
CA ALA A 460 -23.08 19.83 44.55
C ALA A 460 -22.62 18.64 43.69
N ASP A 461 -21.32 18.32 43.73
CA ASP A 461 -20.70 17.14 43.12
C ASP A 461 -20.75 15.87 44.00
N ASN A 462 -21.49 15.90 45.12
CA ASN A 462 -21.59 14.81 46.09
C ASN A 462 -20.22 14.38 46.68
N ILE A 463 -19.22 15.25 46.75
CA ILE A 463 -17.92 14.97 47.38
C ILE A 463 -18.09 15.07 48.90
N ASN A 464 -17.50 14.14 49.67
CA ASN A 464 -17.61 14.14 51.13
C ASN A 464 -16.71 15.23 51.74
N VAL A 465 -17.32 16.23 52.36
CA VAL A 465 -16.67 17.40 52.96
C VAL A 465 -16.94 17.55 54.47
N ILE A 466 -17.36 16.48 55.16
CA ILE A 466 -17.72 16.54 56.58
C ILE A 466 -16.52 17.00 57.42
N ASP A 467 -15.35 16.41 57.21
CA ASP A 467 -14.12 16.75 57.94
C ASP A 467 -13.65 18.19 57.67
N GLU A 468 -13.82 18.68 56.45
CA GLU A 468 -13.51 20.07 56.09
C GLU A 468 -14.53 21.06 56.67
N LYS A 469 -15.80 20.66 56.81
CA LYS A 469 -16.82 21.45 57.51
C LYS A 469 -16.56 21.52 59.01
N GLU A 470 -16.21 20.41 59.64
CA GLU A 470 -15.80 20.40 61.06
C GLU A 470 -14.55 21.25 61.26
N SER A 471 -13.56 21.15 60.36
CA SER A 471 -12.36 22.00 60.38
C SER A 471 -12.70 23.49 60.21
N LEU A 472 -13.62 23.82 59.31
CA LEU A 472 -14.12 25.18 59.09
C LEU A 472 -14.84 25.75 60.33
N GLU A 473 -15.72 24.96 60.98
CA GLU A 473 -16.40 25.37 62.21
C GLU A 473 -15.42 25.58 63.37
N LEU A 474 -14.41 24.71 63.48
CA LEU A 474 -13.38 24.82 64.50
C LEU A 474 -12.47 26.04 64.26
N LEU A 475 -12.08 26.31 63.01
CA LEU A 475 -11.29 27.48 62.63
C LEU A 475 -12.04 28.79 62.90
N ARG A 476 -13.37 28.80 62.76
CA ARG A 476 -14.22 29.94 63.15
C ARG A 476 -14.22 30.21 64.67
N SER A 477 -13.82 29.22 65.48
CA SER A 477 -13.82 29.31 66.95
C SER A 477 -12.48 29.73 67.57
N LEU A 478 -11.38 29.70 66.80
CA LEU A 478 -10.01 29.90 67.29
C LEU A 478 -9.35 31.13 66.65
N ASN A 479 -9.20 32.22 67.39
CA ASN A 479 -8.42 33.41 66.99
C ASN A 479 -6.89 33.10 67.05
N SER A 480 -6.35 32.31 66.11
CA SER A 480 -4.97 31.80 66.16
C SER A 480 -4.19 31.94 64.83
N TYR A 481 -2.89 32.25 64.94
CA TYR A 481 -1.91 32.57 63.88
C TYR A 481 -1.53 31.42 62.92
N ASN A 482 -2.00 30.18 63.12
CA ASN A 482 -1.67 28.99 62.30
C ASN A 482 -2.83 28.50 61.39
N SER A 483 -3.82 29.35 61.11
CA SER A 483 -5.06 28.96 60.43
C SER A 483 -4.95 28.89 58.90
N ASP A 484 -3.95 29.49 58.26
CA ASP A 484 -3.73 29.49 56.80
C ASP A 484 -3.32 28.10 56.26
N VAL A 485 -2.38 27.42 56.92
CA VAL A 485 -1.93 26.07 56.55
C VAL A 485 -3.06 25.06 56.68
N ILE A 486 -3.91 25.18 57.72
CA ILE A 486 -5.05 24.29 57.93
C ILE A 486 -6.12 24.52 56.85
N ILE A 487 -6.39 25.77 56.46
CA ILE A 487 -7.36 26.07 55.39
C ILE A 487 -6.84 25.57 54.03
N GLN A 488 -5.55 25.76 53.72
CA GLN A 488 -4.98 25.28 52.46
C GLN A 488 -5.00 23.74 52.38
N ASN A 489 -4.68 23.06 53.49
CA ASN A 489 -4.79 21.61 53.57
C ASN A 489 -6.23 21.12 53.34
N ALA A 490 -7.24 21.84 53.84
CA ALA A 490 -8.64 21.52 53.59
C ALA A 490 -9.04 21.71 52.11
N ILE A 491 -8.55 22.77 51.46
CA ILE A 491 -8.75 23.00 50.01
C ILE A 491 -8.11 21.86 49.19
N ASP A 492 -6.85 21.55 49.46
CA ASP A 492 -6.09 20.52 48.73
C ASP A 492 -6.74 19.14 48.93
N ASN A 493 -7.28 18.85 50.11
CA ASN A 493 -7.99 17.60 50.39
C ASN A 493 -9.30 17.47 49.61
N ILE A 494 -10.07 18.56 49.45
CA ILE A 494 -11.29 18.54 48.60
C ILE A 494 -10.93 18.27 47.13
N ILE A 495 -9.84 18.87 46.63
CA ILE A 495 -9.34 18.63 45.25
C ILE A 495 -8.93 17.16 45.08
N LEU A 496 -8.21 16.61 46.05
CA LEU A 496 -7.81 15.21 46.04
C LEU A 496 -9.01 14.27 46.05
N LYS A 497 -10.02 14.54 46.89
CA LYS A 497 -11.28 13.77 46.93
C LYS A 497 -12.04 13.86 45.60
N ALA A 498 -12.02 15.02 44.95
CA ALA A 498 -12.62 15.21 43.63
C ALA A 498 -11.90 14.36 42.56
N ARG A 499 -10.56 14.37 42.55
CA ARG A 499 -9.72 13.54 41.67
C ARG A 499 -10.01 12.06 41.84
N THR A 500 -9.89 11.56 43.06
CA THR A 500 -10.12 10.15 43.41
C THR A 500 -11.51 9.67 42.97
N LYS A 501 -12.52 10.55 43.06
CA LYS A 501 -13.89 10.21 42.70
C LYS A 501 -14.20 10.28 41.19
N TYR A 502 -13.62 11.22 40.46
CA TYR A 502 -14.07 11.57 39.10
C TYR A 502 -13.02 11.40 38.00
N GLU A 503 -11.72 11.55 38.28
CA GLU A 503 -10.66 11.68 37.27
C GLU A 503 -10.62 10.50 36.29
N SER A 504 -10.43 9.30 36.84
CA SER A 504 -10.32 8.08 36.03
C SER A 504 -11.58 7.79 35.21
N ASP A 505 -12.77 7.95 35.81
CA ASP A 505 -14.04 7.68 35.13
C ASP A 505 -14.28 8.66 33.97
N LEU A 506 -14.06 9.95 34.21
CA LEU A 506 -14.33 10.99 33.21
C LEU A 506 -13.35 10.90 32.04
N LEU A 507 -12.06 10.69 32.30
CA LEU A 507 -11.05 10.54 31.24
C LEU A 507 -11.32 9.29 30.40
N ALA A 508 -11.70 8.16 31.02
CA ALA A 508 -12.03 6.94 30.28
C ALA A 508 -13.27 7.11 29.39
N ILE A 509 -14.30 7.82 29.86
CA ILE A 509 -15.49 8.11 29.04
C ILE A 509 -15.14 9.10 27.91
N HIS A 510 -14.34 10.13 28.21
CA HIS A 510 -13.89 11.12 27.22
C HIS A 510 -13.19 10.46 26.03
N VAL A 511 -12.21 9.57 26.27
CA VAL A 511 -11.51 8.85 25.20
C VAL A 511 -12.48 8.00 24.35
N ARG A 512 -13.42 7.28 24.97
CA ARG A 512 -14.42 6.48 24.23
C ARG A 512 -15.37 7.34 23.40
N ILE A 513 -15.79 8.50 23.91
CA ILE A 513 -16.64 9.43 23.17
C ILE A 513 -15.91 9.93 21.92
N TYR A 514 -14.65 10.36 22.05
CA TYR A 514 -13.85 10.82 20.91
C TYR A 514 -13.65 9.73 19.85
N ASP A 515 -13.35 8.50 20.25
CA ASP A 515 -13.20 7.38 19.30
C ASP A 515 -14.52 7.07 18.57
N LYS A 516 -15.64 7.03 19.29
CA LYS A 516 -16.98 6.87 18.69
C LYS A 516 -17.37 8.02 17.76
N LEU A 517 -17.06 9.27 18.13
CA LEU A 517 -17.29 10.46 17.30
C LEU A 517 -16.53 10.33 15.98
N TYR A 518 -15.23 10.03 16.05
CA TYR A 518 -14.38 9.81 14.87
C TYR A 518 -14.95 8.74 13.93
N LEU A 519 -15.31 7.56 14.46
CA LEU A 519 -15.83 6.44 13.67
C LEU A 519 -17.23 6.65 13.12
N SER A 520 -18.05 7.45 13.80
CA SER A 520 -19.38 7.82 13.29
C SER A 520 -19.31 8.81 12.13
N GLY A 521 -18.23 9.59 12.02
CA GLY A 521 -18.02 10.56 10.95
C GLY A 521 -19.04 11.71 10.98
N PRO A 522 -19.36 12.33 9.83
CA PRO A 522 -20.11 13.60 9.77
C PRO A 522 -21.53 13.58 10.37
N VAL A 523 -22.09 12.40 10.67
CA VAL A 523 -23.46 12.27 11.19
C VAL A 523 -23.59 12.58 12.68
N SER A 524 -22.48 12.81 13.40
CA SER A 524 -22.46 13.09 14.83
C SER A 524 -21.85 14.46 15.19
N ASN A 525 -21.62 15.35 14.22
CA ASN A 525 -21.03 16.67 14.45
C ASN A 525 -21.79 17.51 15.49
N ASP A 526 -23.10 17.31 15.64
CA ASP A 526 -23.90 17.96 16.68
C ASP A 526 -23.49 17.51 18.10
N LEU A 527 -23.09 16.26 18.26
CA LEU A 527 -22.60 15.69 19.51
C LEU A 527 -21.17 16.13 19.84
N GLU A 528 -20.33 16.38 18.83
CA GLU A 528 -19.01 16.99 19.01
C GLU A 528 -19.13 18.40 19.60
N ILE A 529 -20.03 19.23 19.06
CA ILE A 529 -20.33 20.56 19.61
C ILE A 529 -20.93 20.45 21.02
N GLU A 530 -21.80 19.46 21.29
CA GLU A 530 -22.35 19.22 22.63
C GLU A 530 -21.26 18.85 23.64
N LEU A 531 -20.24 18.08 23.21
CA LEU A 531 -19.08 17.72 24.02
C LEU A 531 -18.21 18.95 24.33
N GLU A 532 -17.84 19.74 23.32
CA GLU A 532 -17.06 20.97 23.50
C GLU A 532 -17.74 21.94 24.48
N ASN A 533 -19.06 22.11 24.35
CA ASN A 533 -19.83 22.95 25.28
C ASN A 533 -19.89 22.39 26.70
N ALA A 534 -19.91 21.06 26.85
CA ALA A 534 -19.89 20.43 28.16
C ALA A 534 -18.52 20.57 28.85
N GLU A 535 -17.43 20.62 28.08
CA GLU A 535 -16.05 20.69 28.55
C GLU A 535 -15.51 22.11 28.73
N PHE A 536 -16.22 23.11 28.18
CA PHE A 536 -15.80 24.51 28.16
C PHE A 536 -15.38 25.02 29.56
N GLY A 537 -14.10 25.38 29.70
CA GLY A 537 -13.51 25.90 30.93
C GLY A 537 -13.18 24.85 32.00
N LEU A 538 -13.46 23.57 31.75
CA LEU A 538 -13.21 22.46 32.69
C LEU A 538 -11.98 21.61 32.31
N PHE A 539 -11.54 21.67 31.06
CA PHE A 539 -10.40 20.92 30.52
C PHE A 539 -9.22 21.80 30.12
N ASP A 540 -8.01 21.23 30.18
CA ASP A 540 -6.75 21.78 29.68
C ASP A 540 -5.91 20.63 29.12
N GLU A 541 -5.55 20.65 27.84
CA GLU A 541 -4.70 19.62 27.19
C GLU A 541 -5.10 18.16 27.53
N ASN A 542 -6.41 17.83 27.45
CA ASN A 542 -7.01 16.53 27.81
C ASN A 542 -7.01 16.16 29.30
N LEU A 543 -6.75 17.10 30.20
CA LEU A 543 -6.80 16.92 31.66
C LEU A 543 -7.89 17.79 32.31
N ILE A 544 -8.49 17.28 33.38
CA ILE A 544 -9.53 17.99 34.12
C ILE A 544 -8.90 19.01 35.08
N ARG A 545 -9.32 20.27 34.98
CA ARG A 545 -8.96 21.35 35.90
C ARG A 545 -9.82 21.28 37.17
N PHE A 546 -9.45 20.40 38.10
CA PHE A 546 -10.26 20.13 39.30
C PHE A 546 -10.66 21.36 40.13
N PRO A 547 -9.77 22.34 40.43
CA PRO A 547 -10.16 23.53 41.20
C PRO A 547 -11.32 24.31 40.56
N GLU A 548 -11.35 24.39 39.24
CA GLU A 548 -12.38 25.06 38.45
C GLU A 548 -13.59 24.15 38.19
N ALA A 549 -13.36 22.85 38.02
CA ALA A 549 -14.40 21.90 37.66
C ALA A 549 -15.28 21.45 38.83
N ILE A 550 -14.80 21.52 40.07
CA ILE A 550 -15.60 21.25 41.28
C ILE A 550 -16.85 22.15 41.29
N GLY A 551 -18.02 21.56 41.53
CA GLY A 551 -19.34 22.15 41.33
C GLY A 551 -20.01 21.75 40.01
N SER A 552 -19.25 21.22 39.04
CA SER A 552 -19.73 20.81 37.72
C SER A 552 -19.35 19.37 37.33
N LEU A 553 -18.52 18.66 38.10
CA LEU A 553 -18.02 17.32 37.75
C LEU A 553 -19.15 16.29 37.61
N LYS A 554 -20.16 16.35 38.48
CA LYS A 554 -21.34 15.48 38.40
C LYS A 554 -22.17 15.74 37.14
N LYS A 555 -22.30 17.02 36.77
CA LYS A 555 -23.01 17.45 35.55
C LYS A 555 -22.23 17.02 34.31
N LEU A 556 -20.91 17.21 34.30
CA LEU A 556 -20.02 16.75 33.23
C LEU A 556 -20.14 15.23 33.01
N LYS A 557 -20.08 14.43 34.09
CA LYS A 557 -20.30 12.98 34.02
C LYS A 557 -21.65 12.64 33.39
N THR A 558 -22.69 13.37 33.76
CA THR A 558 -24.04 13.18 33.21
C THR A 558 -24.10 13.54 31.72
N ASN A 559 -23.46 14.63 31.31
CA ASN A 559 -23.39 15.05 29.91
C ASN A 559 -22.65 14.02 29.06
N TYR A 560 -21.50 13.52 29.53
CA TYR A 560 -20.76 12.46 28.85
C TYR A 560 -21.58 11.20 28.67
N LEU A 561 -22.24 10.72 29.72
CA LEU A 561 -23.11 9.53 29.61
C LEU A 561 -24.28 9.76 28.64
N ASN A 562 -24.80 10.98 28.54
CA ASN A 562 -25.83 11.32 27.57
C ASN A 562 -25.31 11.34 26.13
N ILE A 563 -24.12 11.92 25.90
CA ILE A 563 -23.46 11.93 24.60
C ILE A 563 -23.12 10.51 24.17
N GLU A 564 -22.53 9.70 25.05
CA GLU A 564 -22.22 8.29 24.79
C GLU A 564 -23.47 7.49 24.42
N LYS A 565 -24.58 7.70 25.14
CA LYS A 565 -25.88 7.09 24.81
C LYS A 565 -26.45 7.57 23.47
N LYS A 566 -26.22 8.83 23.09
CA LYS A 566 -26.62 9.34 21.78
C LYS A 566 -25.77 8.73 20.66
N LEU A 567 -24.48 8.53 20.90
CA LEU A 567 -23.57 7.83 19.97
C LEU A 567 -23.96 6.37 19.76
N ASP A 568 -24.56 5.71 20.77
CA ASP A 568 -25.06 4.34 20.61
C ASP A 568 -26.19 4.23 19.56
N PHE A 569 -26.89 5.32 19.20
CA PHE A 569 -27.82 5.31 18.05
C PHE A 569 -27.10 5.15 16.71
N TYR A 570 -25.82 5.50 16.65
CA TYR A 570 -24.97 5.37 15.47
C TYR A 570 -24.09 4.10 15.51
N ILE A 571 -24.33 3.18 16.46
CA ILE A 571 -23.43 2.04 16.72
C ILE A 571 -23.23 1.13 15.50
N GLN A 572 -24.26 0.93 14.67
CA GLN A 572 -24.14 0.15 13.43
C GLN A 572 -23.14 0.77 12.46
N LYS A 573 -23.17 2.10 12.32
CA LYS A 573 -22.25 2.83 11.45
C LYS A 573 -20.85 2.88 12.06
N ILE A 574 -20.74 3.10 13.37
CA ILE A 574 -19.46 3.05 14.10
C ILE A 574 -18.79 1.68 13.89
N VAL A 575 -19.53 0.58 14.08
CA VAL A 575 -19.01 -0.77 13.87
C VAL A 575 -18.64 -0.98 12.41
N GLY A 576 -19.54 -0.66 11.46
CA GLY A 576 -19.29 -0.80 10.02
C GLY A 576 -18.04 -0.06 9.54
N THR A 577 -17.83 1.19 9.96
CA THR A 577 -16.64 1.98 9.64
C THR A 577 -15.38 1.43 10.33
N SER A 578 -15.51 0.85 11.53
CA SER A 578 -14.38 0.29 12.27
C SER A 578 -13.91 -1.08 11.75
N MET A 579 -14.70 -1.74 10.90
CA MET A 579 -14.34 -3.07 10.39
C MET A 579 -13.28 -2.96 9.31
N ALA A 580 -12.15 -3.63 9.53
CA ALA A 580 -11.16 -3.83 8.49
C ALA A 580 -11.60 -4.98 7.58
N THR A 581 -11.62 -4.71 6.27
CA THR A 581 -12.02 -5.67 5.23
C THR A 581 -10.79 -6.13 4.45
N SER A 582 -10.73 -7.42 4.14
CA SER A 582 -9.73 -7.99 3.24
C SER A 582 -10.42 -8.92 2.25
N THR A 583 -10.15 -8.72 0.96
CA THR A 583 -10.78 -9.45 -0.13
C THR A 583 -9.84 -9.89 -1.22
N PHE A 584 -10.08 -11.11 -1.71
CA PHE A 584 -9.33 -11.69 -2.82
C PHE A 584 -10.30 -12.47 -3.72
N PRO A 585 -10.59 -11.97 -4.94
CA PRO A 585 -11.27 -12.76 -5.96
C PRO A 585 -10.28 -13.74 -6.61
N ILE A 586 -10.67 -15.01 -6.68
CA ILE A 586 -9.90 -16.09 -7.30
C ILE A 586 -10.73 -16.61 -8.47
N PHE A 587 -10.16 -16.60 -9.67
CA PHE A 587 -10.76 -17.19 -10.86
C PHE A 587 -10.17 -18.58 -11.08
N GLY A 588 -11.03 -19.57 -11.30
CA GLY A 588 -10.62 -20.89 -11.79
C GLY A 588 -10.14 -20.87 -13.24
N GLU A 589 -9.96 -22.05 -13.82
CA GLU A 589 -9.53 -22.17 -15.22
C GLU A 589 -10.58 -21.55 -16.17
N ILE A 590 -10.15 -20.60 -17.01
CA ILE A 590 -11.02 -19.88 -17.94
C ILE A 590 -10.96 -20.55 -19.31
N LYS A 591 -12.08 -21.13 -19.74
CA LYS A 591 -12.25 -21.75 -21.05
C LYS A 591 -13.33 -21.02 -21.84
N LEU A 592 -13.22 -21.06 -23.16
CA LEU A 592 -14.24 -20.52 -24.05
C LEU A 592 -15.57 -21.26 -23.86
N ASP A 593 -16.65 -20.51 -23.72
CA ASP A 593 -18.03 -20.99 -23.62
C ASP A 593 -18.30 -21.96 -22.44
N GLU A 594 -17.39 -22.02 -21.46
CA GLU A 594 -17.51 -22.87 -20.27
C GLU A 594 -17.65 -22.03 -18.99
N PRO A 595 -18.39 -22.51 -17.97
CA PRO A 595 -18.48 -21.84 -16.68
C PRO A 595 -17.14 -21.84 -15.96
N VAL A 596 -16.77 -20.68 -15.41
CA VAL A 596 -15.60 -20.48 -14.55
C VAL A 596 -16.07 -20.34 -13.11
N ASP A 597 -15.45 -21.09 -12.22
CA ASP A 597 -15.68 -20.97 -10.79
C ASP A 597 -14.90 -19.76 -10.26
N ILE A 598 -15.61 -18.86 -9.60
CA ILE A 598 -15.10 -17.63 -9.00
C ILE A 598 -15.32 -17.72 -7.50
N THR A 599 -14.24 -17.62 -6.73
CA THR A 599 -14.29 -17.62 -5.26
C THR A 599 -13.86 -16.26 -4.74
N LEU A 600 -14.72 -15.60 -3.96
CA LEU A 600 -14.41 -14.39 -3.23
C LEU A 600 -14.33 -14.71 -1.74
N ASN A 601 -13.13 -14.59 -1.18
CA ASN A 601 -12.92 -14.72 0.26
C ASN A 601 -12.93 -13.33 0.90
N VAL A 602 -13.82 -13.12 1.85
CA VAL A 602 -13.96 -11.90 2.64
C VAL A 602 -13.58 -12.21 4.08
N ILE A 603 -12.60 -11.48 4.61
CA ILE A 603 -12.25 -11.49 6.02
C ILE A 603 -12.61 -10.13 6.61
N LEU A 604 -13.44 -10.16 7.64
CA LEU A 604 -13.87 -8.98 8.39
C LEU A 604 -13.24 -9.03 9.77
N THR A 605 -12.51 -7.98 10.15
CA THR A 605 -11.95 -7.84 11.51
C THR A 605 -12.56 -6.64 12.19
N ASN A 606 -13.22 -6.85 13.32
CA ASN A 606 -13.90 -5.80 14.05
C ASN A 606 -13.01 -5.09 15.09
N GLY A 607 -13.39 -3.86 15.46
CA GLY A 607 -12.85 -3.10 16.58
C GLY A 607 -13.53 -3.42 17.92
N PRO A 608 -13.43 -2.55 18.95
CA PRO A 608 -13.92 -2.81 20.31
C PRO A 608 -15.45 -2.75 20.48
N TYR A 609 -16.19 -2.56 19.39
CA TYR A 609 -17.62 -2.23 19.42
C TYR A 609 -18.47 -3.41 19.00
N SER A 610 -19.71 -3.49 19.48
CA SER A 610 -20.66 -4.51 19.04
C SER A 610 -21.94 -3.90 18.50
N ALA A 611 -22.49 -4.53 17.47
CA ALA A 611 -23.74 -4.13 16.86
C ALA A 611 -24.40 -5.32 16.15
N THR A 612 -25.68 -5.15 15.82
CA THR A 612 -26.44 -6.11 15.00
C THR A 612 -26.85 -5.45 13.70
N ASN A 613 -26.99 -6.24 12.63
CA ASN A 613 -27.32 -5.77 11.28
C ASN A 613 -26.38 -4.66 10.81
N VAL A 614 -25.08 -4.97 10.81
CA VAL A 614 -24.03 -4.04 10.39
C VAL A 614 -23.86 -4.15 8.88
N GLU A 615 -23.94 -3.03 8.18
CA GLU A 615 -23.59 -2.94 6.76
C GLU A 615 -22.08 -2.75 6.63
N VAL A 616 -21.45 -3.64 5.88
CA VAL A 616 -20.01 -3.64 5.64
C VAL A 616 -19.76 -3.50 4.14
N PRO A 617 -19.27 -2.33 3.68
CA PRO A 617 -18.91 -2.13 2.28
C PRO A 617 -17.57 -2.80 1.98
N ILE A 618 -17.54 -3.55 0.88
CA ILE A 618 -16.37 -4.32 0.45
C ILE A 618 -16.08 -4.01 -1.02
N ASN A 619 -14.94 -3.38 -1.28
CA ASN A 619 -14.54 -3.07 -2.65
C ASN A 619 -13.98 -4.32 -3.35
N ILE A 620 -14.70 -4.80 -4.36
CA ILE A 620 -14.34 -6.00 -5.13
C ILE A 620 -13.70 -5.68 -6.49
N GLY A 621 -13.53 -4.39 -6.82
CA GLY A 621 -12.84 -3.91 -8.02
C GLY A 621 -13.52 -4.21 -9.36
N THR A 622 -14.61 -4.98 -9.37
CA THR A 622 -15.31 -5.47 -10.57
C THR A 622 -16.81 -5.66 -10.29
N GLU A 623 -17.66 -5.46 -11.30
CA GLU A 623 -19.11 -5.70 -11.20
C GLU A 623 -19.47 -7.20 -11.38
N ILE A 624 -19.02 -8.05 -10.45
CA ILE A 624 -19.44 -9.46 -10.41
C ILE A 624 -20.76 -9.54 -9.64
N PRO A 625 -21.87 -10.04 -10.24
CA PRO A 625 -23.19 -9.98 -9.64
C PRO A 625 -23.39 -11.08 -8.59
N PHE A 626 -22.67 -11.04 -7.47
CA PHE A 626 -22.83 -12.00 -6.37
C PHE A 626 -24.24 -11.96 -5.79
N LEU A 627 -24.77 -13.13 -5.46
CA LEU A 627 -26.07 -13.29 -4.81
C LEU A 627 -25.89 -13.89 -3.42
N TYR A 628 -26.87 -13.67 -2.54
CA TYR A 628 -26.87 -14.28 -1.19
C TYR A 628 -26.77 -15.82 -1.22
N SER A 629 -27.22 -16.47 -2.30
CA SER A 629 -27.07 -17.92 -2.53
C SER A 629 -25.63 -18.38 -2.74
N ASP A 630 -24.75 -17.46 -3.10
CA ASP A 630 -23.36 -17.74 -3.49
C ASP A 630 -22.48 -17.90 -2.24
N ILE A 631 -22.94 -17.47 -1.06
CA ILE A 631 -22.23 -17.65 0.22
C ILE A 631 -22.19 -19.13 0.61
N LYS A 632 -20.99 -19.73 0.60
CA LYS A 632 -20.74 -21.14 0.98
C LYS A 632 -20.23 -21.29 2.40
N GLN A 633 -19.50 -20.29 2.91
CA GLN A 633 -18.99 -20.23 4.27
C GLN A 633 -19.39 -18.90 4.92
N GLY A 634 -19.72 -18.92 6.22
CA GLY A 634 -20.12 -17.71 6.96
C GLY A 634 -21.57 -17.25 6.70
N ARG A 635 -22.38 -18.06 6.01
CA ARG A 635 -23.77 -17.70 5.67
C ARG A 635 -24.64 -17.45 6.90
N ASP A 636 -24.39 -18.19 7.98
CA ASP A 636 -25.14 -18.04 9.23
C ASP A 636 -24.92 -16.66 9.87
N ASP A 637 -23.81 -16.00 9.58
CA ASP A 637 -23.44 -14.69 10.10
C ASP A 637 -23.97 -13.54 9.25
N VAL A 638 -24.44 -13.81 8.02
CA VAL A 638 -24.92 -12.80 7.07
C VAL A 638 -26.45 -12.81 6.97
N SER A 639 -27.10 -11.66 7.14
CA SER A 639 -28.56 -11.49 6.96
C SER A 639 -28.95 -11.02 5.56
N GLY A 640 -28.05 -10.35 4.83
CA GLY A 640 -28.31 -9.83 3.50
C GLY A 640 -27.03 -9.54 2.73
N LEU A 641 -27.19 -9.48 1.40
CA LEU A 641 -26.11 -9.17 0.47
C LEU A 641 -26.73 -8.39 -0.71
N TYR A 642 -26.10 -7.30 -1.10
CA TYR A 642 -26.37 -6.62 -2.36
C TYR A 642 -25.09 -6.02 -2.93
N VAL A 643 -25.11 -5.71 -4.23
CA VAL A 643 -23.98 -5.09 -4.94
C VAL A 643 -24.40 -3.69 -5.37
N ASP A 644 -23.56 -2.70 -5.10
CA ASP A 644 -23.71 -1.32 -5.56
C ASP A 644 -22.44 -0.90 -6.31
N ALA A 645 -22.53 -0.78 -7.63
CA ALA A 645 -21.38 -0.61 -8.53
C ALA A 645 -20.24 -1.63 -8.22
N ASN A 646 -19.09 -1.14 -7.74
CA ASN A 646 -17.89 -1.92 -7.49
C ASN A 646 -17.80 -2.45 -6.04
N GLU A 647 -18.85 -2.21 -5.24
CA GLU A 647 -18.89 -2.57 -3.82
C GLU A 647 -19.91 -3.67 -3.55
N LEU A 648 -19.44 -4.72 -2.88
CA LEU A 648 -20.28 -5.72 -2.26
C LEU A 648 -20.67 -5.24 -0.85
N ILE A 649 -21.96 -5.07 -0.59
CA ILE A 649 -22.44 -4.74 0.75
C ILE A 649 -22.92 -6.01 1.43
N LEU A 650 -22.23 -6.42 2.50
CA LEU A 650 -22.65 -7.51 3.37
C LEU A 650 -23.36 -6.94 4.59
N ILE A 651 -24.50 -7.53 4.94
CA ILE A 651 -25.22 -7.21 6.18
C ILE A 651 -24.93 -8.32 7.18
N ILE A 652 -24.13 -8.03 8.20
CA ILE A 652 -23.72 -8.97 9.24
C ILE A 652 -24.75 -8.96 10.38
N LYS A 653 -25.28 -10.13 10.74
CA LYS A 653 -26.36 -10.29 11.74
C LYS A 653 -25.95 -9.76 13.10
N SER A 654 -24.78 -10.15 13.58
CA SER A 654 -24.23 -9.75 14.86
C SER A 654 -22.72 -9.68 14.74
N VAL A 655 -22.15 -8.60 15.25
CA VAL A 655 -20.70 -8.40 15.31
C VAL A 655 -20.35 -8.21 16.77
N GLU A 656 -19.55 -9.14 17.32
CA GLU A 656 -19.01 -9.03 18.67
C GLU A 656 -17.69 -8.23 18.68
N PRO A 657 -17.28 -7.64 19.81
CA PRO A 657 -16.05 -6.87 19.89
C PRO A 657 -14.85 -7.74 19.50
N TYR A 658 -14.00 -7.21 18.62
CA TYR A 658 -12.79 -7.86 18.10
C TYR A 658 -13.01 -9.16 17.32
N ASP A 659 -14.24 -9.44 16.93
CA ASP A 659 -14.58 -10.66 16.18
C ASP A 659 -13.94 -10.68 14.79
N ILE A 660 -13.65 -11.89 14.32
CA ILE A 660 -13.14 -12.16 12.97
C ILE A 660 -14.15 -13.04 12.25
N THR A 661 -14.90 -12.44 11.32
CA THR A 661 -15.87 -13.16 10.50
C THR A 661 -15.26 -13.50 9.15
N ARG A 662 -15.41 -14.76 8.73
CA ARG A 662 -14.94 -15.25 7.43
C ARG A 662 -16.11 -15.65 6.56
N ILE A 663 -16.21 -15.04 5.38
CA ILE A 663 -17.31 -15.25 4.45
C ILE A 663 -16.70 -15.62 3.10
N ALA A 664 -17.05 -16.80 2.58
CA ALA A 664 -16.61 -17.25 1.27
C ALA A 664 -17.81 -17.29 0.33
N LEU A 665 -17.71 -16.63 -0.82
CA LEU A 665 -18.69 -16.64 -1.88
C LEU A 665 -18.13 -17.43 -3.06
N GLU A 666 -18.90 -18.38 -3.57
CA GLU A 666 -18.55 -19.16 -4.76
C GLU A 666 -19.65 -19.01 -5.80
N LYS A 667 -19.25 -18.62 -7.01
CA LYS A 667 -20.14 -18.39 -8.15
C LYS A 667 -19.55 -19.01 -9.40
N SER A 668 -20.41 -19.58 -10.26
CA SER A 668 -19.99 -20.13 -11.55
C SER A 668 -20.65 -19.33 -12.67
N LEU A 669 -19.86 -18.80 -13.61
CA LEU A 669 -20.30 -17.91 -14.68
C LEU A 669 -19.52 -18.18 -15.96
N VAL A 670 -20.16 -18.11 -17.13
CA VAL A 670 -19.45 -18.09 -18.42
C VAL A 670 -19.00 -16.66 -18.66
N ILE A 671 -17.69 -16.43 -18.73
CA ILE A 671 -17.08 -15.09 -18.85
C ILE A 671 -16.35 -14.87 -20.19
N ALA A 672 -16.27 -15.90 -21.03
CA ALA A 672 -15.63 -15.88 -22.33
C ALA A 672 -16.55 -16.52 -23.38
N HIS A 673 -16.94 -15.76 -24.41
CA HIS A 673 -17.99 -16.13 -25.35
C HIS A 673 -17.48 -16.14 -26.79
N THR A 674 -17.58 -17.28 -27.47
CA THR A 674 -17.22 -17.39 -28.89
C THR A 674 -18.37 -16.88 -29.76
N PHE A 675 -18.06 -16.03 -30.75
CA PHE A 675 -19.07 -15.55 -31.70
C PHE A 675 -18.74 -15.81 -33.18
N SER A 676 -17.50 -16.16 -33.53
CA SER A 676 -17.13 -16.54 -34.91
C SER A 676 -16.01 -17.59 -34.95
N HIS A 677 -16.07 -18.53 -35.90
CA HIS A 677 -15.04 -19.53 -36.16
C HIS A 677 -14.98 -19.88 -37.65
N GLU A 678 -13.79 -19.78 -38.26
CA GLU A 678 -13.51 -20.07 -39.67
C GLU A 678 -12.29 -21.00 -39.80
N THR A 679 -12.43 -22.08 -40.55
CA THR A 679 -11.35 -23.03 -40.87
C THR A 679 -11.11 -23.05 -42.38
N LYS A 680 -9.85 -22.99 -42.80
CA LYS A 680 -9.41 -23.02 -44.20
C LYS A 680 -8.35 -24.09 -44.41
N ALA A 681 -8.47 -24.89 -45.48
CA ALA A 681 -7.48 -25.91 -45.82
C ALA A 681 -7.00 -25.80 -47.29
N ASP A 682 -5.68 -25.93 -47.49
CA ASP A 682 -5.00 -25.90 -48.79
C ASP A 682 -4.02 -27.08 -48.89
N GLY A 683 -4.11 -27.86 -49.97
CA GLY A 683 -3.19 -28.96 -50.24
C GLY A 683 -1.80 -28.47 -50.65
N LEU A 684 -0.77 -29.17 -50.19
CA LEU A 684 0.65 -28.86 -50.46
C LEU A 684 1.32 -29.85 -51.44
N GLY A 685 0.64 -30.94 -51.79
CA GLY A 685 1.20 -32.06 -52.56
C GLY A 685 1.65 -33.22 -51.65
N SER A 686 1.85 -34.41 -52.23
CA SER A 686 2.37 -35.61 -51.54
C SER A 686 1.56 -36.05 -50.31
N GLY A 687 0.26 -35.77 -50.29
CA GLY A 687 -0.68 -36.10 -49.20
C GLY A 687 -0.78 -35.07 -48.07
N MET A 688 -0.04 -33.96 -48.14
CA MET A 688 0.01 -32.94 -47.10
C MET A 688 -0.97 -31.77 -47.33
N VAL A 689 -1.50 -31.21 -46.26
CA VAL A 689 -2.49 -30.11 -46.23
C VAL A 689 -2.07 -29.07 -45.19
N SER A 690 -2.05 -27.79 -45.55
CA SER A 690 -2.01 -26.67 -44.60
C SER A 690 -3.43 -26.33 -44.15
N VAL A 691 -3.67 -26.31 -42.85
CA VAL A 691 -4.95 -25.96 -42.20
C VAL A 691 -4.73 -24.68 -41.40
N SER A 692 -5.57 -23.67 -41.61
CA SER A 692 -5.58 -22.41 -40.89
C SER A 692 -6.92 -22.20 -40.20
N ASP A 693 -6.89 -21.94 -38.90
CA ASP A 693 -8.05 -21.70 -38.05
C ASP A 693 -8.05 -20.25 -37.55
N LYS A 694 -9.20 -19.58 -37.64
CA LYS A 694 -9.44 -18.22 -37.14
C LYS A 694 -10.70 -18.21 -36.26
N MET A 695 -10.60 -17.71 -35.03
CA MET A 695 -11.69 -17.65 -34.06
C MET A 695 -11.79 -16.26 -33.44
N GLU A 696 -13.00 -15.74 -33.24
CA GLU A 696 -13.26 -14.46 -32.56
C GLU A 696 -14.14 -14.70 -31.33
N PHE A 697 -13.73 -14.15 -30.18
CA PHE A 697 -14.39 -14.33 -28.89
C PHE A 697 -14.41 -13.02 -28.08
N ASP A 698 -15.33 -12.91 -27.12
CA ASP A 698 -15.53 -11.73 -26.26
C ASP A 698 -15.28 -12.12 -24.80
N LEU A 699 -14.66 -11.23 -24.03
CA LEU A 699 -14.39 -11.39 -22.60
C LEU A 699 -15.18 -10.36 -21.79
N ASP A 700 -15.98 -10.85 -20.83
CA ASP A 700 -16.81 -10.00 -19.97
C ASP A 700 -15.97 -9.21 -18.96
N TYR A 701 -14.81 -9.74 -18.57
CA TYR A 701 -13.91 -9.18 -17.57
C TYR A 701 -12.46 -9.30 -18.04
N PRO A 702 -11.54 -8.42 -17.58
CA PRO A 702 -10.11 -8.59 -17.80
C PRO A 702 -9.64 -9.87 -17.12
N VAL A 703 -8.94 -10.73 -17.85
CA VAL A 703 -8.50 -12.02 -17.35
C VAL A 703 -7.03 -12.25 -17.64
N PRO A 704 -6.29 -12.90 -16.73
CA PRO A 704 -4.86 -13.13 -16.92
C PRO A 704 -4.54 -14.06 -18.10
N ARG A 705 -5.39 -15.05 -18.39
CA ARG A 705 -5.28 -15.95 -19.55
C ARG A 705 -6.58 -16.69 -19.83
N ILE A 706 -6.75 -17.12 -21.07
CA ILE A 706 -7.76 -18.10 -21.50
C ILE A 706 -7.09 -19.39 -21.99
N THR A 707 -7.65 -20.54 -21.61
CA THR A 707 -7.31 -21.85 -22.16
C THR A 707 -8.12 -22.05 -23.44
N LEU A 708 -7.43 -22.24 -24.56
CA LEU A 708 -8.03 -22.52 -25.87
C LEU A 708 -8.15 -24.04 -26.10
N PRO A 709 -9.08 -24.50 -26.96
CA PRO A 709 -9.22 -25.93 -27.28
C PRO A 709 -7.91 -26.55 -27.78
N ASN A 710 -7.64 -27.80 -27.39
CA ASN A 710 -6.40 -28.55 -27.68
C ASN A 710 -6.04 -28.69 -29.18
N ASP A 711 -6.99 -28.41 -30.08
CA ASP A 711 -6.80 -28.55 -31.52
C ASP A 711 -5.99 -27.39 -32.16
N PHE A 712 -5.81 -26.30 -31.40
CA PHE A 712 -5.00 -25.14 -31.76
C PHE A 712 -3.53 -25.36 -31.40
N ILE A 713 -2.67 -25.41 -32.42
CA ILE A 713 -1.21 -25.53 -32.25
C ILE A 713 -0.61 -24.12 -32.40
N GLU A 714 0.13 -23.66 -31.39
CA GLU A 714 0.69 -22.30 -31.32
C GLU A 714 -0.32 -21.17 -31.63
N PRO A 715 -1.49 -21.14 -30.97
CA PRO A 715 -2.47 -20.10 -31.21
C PRO A 715 -1.91 -18.72 -30.86
N LYS A 716 -2.08 -17.78 -31.79
CA LYS A 716 -1.84 -16.35 -31.55
C LYS A 716 -3.14 -15.68 -31.22
N ILE A 717 -3.21 -15.00 -30.08
CA ILE A 717 -4.34 -14.15 -29.69
C ILE A 717 -3.94 -12.71 -29.99
N ASP A 718 -4.75 -12.01 -30.77
CA ASP A 718 -4.52 -10.65 -31.25
C ASP A 718 -3.13 -10.48 -31.91
N GLY A 719 -2.71 -11.51 -32.64
CA GLY A 719 -1.42 -11.55 -33.33
C GLY A 719 -0.20 -11.86 -32.45
N SER A 720 -0.37 -12.01 -31.14
CA SER A 720 0.70 -12.30 -30.18
C SER A 720 0.59 -13.72 -29.62
N VAL A 721 1.72 -14.33 -29.26
CA VAL A 721 1.72 -15.60 -28.52
C VAL A 721 1.07 -15.33 -27.17
N ASN A 722 0.06 -16.11 -26.80
CA ASN A 722 -0.76 -15.93 -25.58
C ASN A 722 0.09 -15.98 -24.29
N SER A 723 0.69 -14.85 -23.89
CA SER A 723 1.64 -14.76 -22.78
C SER A 723 1.34 -13.65 -21.77
N GLY A 724 0.16 -13.01 -21.84
CA GLY A 724 -0.17 -11.86 -20.98
C GLY A 724 -1.67 -11.67 -20.74
N PRO A 725 -2.03 -10.80 -19.77
CA PRO A 725 -3.41 -10.52 -19.42
C PRO A 725 -4.19 -9.94 -20.60
N LEU A 726 -5.37 -10.50 -20.84
CA LEU A 726 -6.34 -10.04 -21.83
C LEU A 726 -7.28 -9.03 -21.17
N SER A 727 -7.48 -7.90 -21.82
CA SER A 727 -8.50 -6.93 -21.42
C SER A 727 -9.90 -7.52 -21.57
N ALA A 728 -10.91 -6.91 -20.94
CA ALA A 728 -12.29 -7.18 -21.35
C ALA A 728 -12.51 -6.71 -22.80
N GLY A 729 -13.41 -7.36 -23.53
CA GLY A 729 -13.75 -7.06 -24.91
C GLY A 729 -13.37 -8.14 -25.90
N ARG A 730 -13.31 -7.77 -27.19
CA ARG A 730 -13.18 -8.70 -28.31
C ARG A 730 -11.74 -9.04 -28.63
N HIS A 731 -11.51 -10.33 -28.86
CA HIS A 731 -10.21 -10.91 -29.18
C HIS A 731 -10.31 -11.84 -30.38
N MET A 732 -9.18 -12.04 -31.06
CA MET A 732 -9.07 -12.90 -32.23
C MET A 732 -7.92 -13.90 -32.06
N THR A 733 -8.23 -15.18 -32.18
CA THR A 733 -7.26 -16.27 -32.23
C THR A 733 -7.00 -16.73 -33.65
N THR A 734 -5.73 -16.98 -34.00
CA THR A 734 -5.33 -17.62 -35.27
C THR A 734 -4.32 -18.76 -35.04
N SER A 735 -4.43 -19.86 -35.80
CA SER A 735 -3.47 -20.97 -35.82
C SER A 735 -3.29 -21.50 -37.25
N GLU A 736 -2.09 -22.03 -37.57
CA GLU A 736 -1.80 -22.71 -38.83
C GLU A 736 -1.00 -23.99 -38.57
N LYS A 737 -1.37 -25.10 -39.21
CA LYS A 737 -0.67 -26.39 -39.10
C LYS A 737 -0.64 -27.15 -40.42
N THR A 738 0.45 -27.89 -40.66
CA THR A 738 0.53 -28.85 -41.78
C THR A 738 0.25 -30.26 -41.29
N VAL A 739 -0.72 -30.94 -41.90
CA VAL A 739 -1.14 -32.31 -41.56
C VAL A 739 -1.20 -33.18 -42.81
N TYR A 740 -1.11 -34.50 -42.64
CA TYR A 740 -1.49 -35.43 -43.70
C TYR A 740 -3.02 -35.40 -43.85
N GLY A 741 -3.54 -35.16 -45.04
CA GLY A 741 -4.96 -34.86 -45.20
C GLY A 741 -5.60 -35.39 -46.47
N TYR A 742 -4.88 -36.13 -47.31
CA TYR A 742 -5.46 -36.83 -48.44
C TYR A 742 -4.56 -37.96 -48.97
N ASP A 743 -5.17 -38.93 -49.62
CA ASP A 743 -4.49 -40.04 -50.30
C ASP A 743 -4.56 -39.88 -51.83
N GLU A 744 -3.46 -40.22 -52.50
CA GLU A 744 -3.35 -40.35 -53.95
C GLU A 744 -3.15 -41.83 -54.33
N GLU A 745 -3.88 -42.32 -55.34
CA GLU A 745 -3.75 -43.68 -55.89
C GLU A 745 -3.75 -43.65 -57.43
N VAL A 746 -2.72 -44.24 -58.06
CA VAL A 746 -2.67 -44.42 -59.52
C VAL A 746 -3.28 -45.77 -59.90
N SER A 747 -4.32 -45.76 -60.74
CA SER A 747 -5.05 -46.97 -61.15
C SER A 747 -5.46 -46.91 -62.62
N ASN A 748 -6.13 -47.96 -63.11
CA ASN A 748 -6.67 -48.05 -64.48
C ASN A 748 -5.66 -47.82 -65.62
N ILE A 749 -4.39 -48.20 -65.41
CA ILE A 749 -3.33 -48.11 -66.43
C ILE A 749 -3.69 -48.95 -67.66
N ARG A 750 -3.78 -48.32 -68.83
CA ARG A 750 -4.10 -48.93 -70.12
C ARG A 750 -3.13 -48.46 -71.18
N THR A 751 -2.73 -49.39 -72.05
CA THR A 751 -1.93 -49.11 -73.24
C THR A 751 -2.69 -49.54 -74.49
N THR A 752 -2.68 -48.71 -75.53
CA THR A 752 -3.35 -48.99 -76.81
C THR A 752 -2.39 -48.72 -77.95
N ASN A 753 -2.18 -49.73 -78.80
CA ASN A 753 -1.34 -49.61 -79.98
C ASN A 753 -1.98 -48.72 -81.05
N LEU A 754 -1.23 -47.76 -81.57
CA LEU A 754 -1.60 -46.84 -82.65
C LEU A 754 -0.57 -46.93 -83.80
N GLY A 755 -0.26 -48.13 -84.28
CA GLY A 755 0.68 -48.34 -85.38
C GLY A 755 2.13 -48.40 -84.89
N SER A 756 2.95 -47.40 -85.23
CA SER A 756 4.31 -47.25 -84.68
C SER A 756 4.31 -46.63 -83.28
N ASN A 757 3.17 -46.10 -82.82
CA ASN A 757 3.04 -45.33 -81.59
C ASN A 757 2.18 -46.10 -80.57
N THR A 758 2.35 -45.84 -79.29
CA THR A 758 1.50 -46.41 -78.22
C THR A 758 0.88 -45.29 -77.39
N LYS A 759 -0.44 -45.32 -77.20
CA LYS A 759 -1.17 -44.45 -76.27
C LYS A 759 -1.18 -45.08 -74.87
N VAL A 760 -0.87 -44.30 -73.85
CA VAL A 760 -0.96 -44.67 -72.43
C VAL A 760 -2.04 -43.82 -71.76
N GLU A 761 -2.86 -44.44 -70.91
CA GLU A 761 -3.90 -43.80 -70.11
C GLU A 761 -3.86 -44.35 -68.67
N TYR A 762 -4.01 -43.48 -67.66
CA TYR A 762 -4.17 -43.88 -66.27
C TYR A 762 -4.98 -42.85 -65.47
N ASP A 763 -5.54 -43.27 -64.34
CA ASP A 763 -6.31 -42.43 -63.43
C ASP A 763 -5.52 -42.19 -62.13
N ILE A 764 -5.49 -40.96 -61.63
CA ILE A 764 -5.05 -40.61 -60.27
C ILE A 764 -6.30 -40.31 -59.45
N THR A 765 -6.60 -41.13 -58.45
CA THR A 765 -7.72 -40.95 -57.54
C THR A 765 -7.24 -40.28 -56.25
N ILE A 766 -7.94 -39.23 -55.83
CA ILE A 766 -7.62 -38.41 -54.67
C ILE A 766 -8.78 -38.49 -53.69
N LEU A 767 -8.49 -38.89 -52.45
CA LEU A 767 -9.47 -38.92 -51.36
C LEU A 767 -8.97 -38.05 -50.21
N SER A 768 -9.62 -36.90 -49.98
CA SER A 768 -9.23 -35.96 -48.93
C SER A 768 -10.11 -36.06 -47.68
N GLU A 769 -9.51 -35.90 -46.51
CA GLU A 769 -10.18 -35.76 -45.21
C GLU A 769 -10.64 -34.32 -44.92
N PHE A 770 -10.32 -33.38 -45.81
CA PHE A 770 -10.61 -31.95 -45.71
C PHE A 770 -11.31 -31.43 -46.98
N ASP A 771 -12.04 -30.32 -46.86
CA ASP A 771 -12.43 -29.54 -48.02
C ASP A 771 -11.24 -28.67 -48.45
N LEU A 772 -10.61 -29.00 -49.57
CA LEU A 772 -9.41 -28.30 -50.04
C LEU A 772 -9.78 -27.23 -51.07
N ASN A 773 -9.37 -26.00 -50.78
CA ASN A 773 -9.52 -24.89 -51.72
C ASN A 773 -8.63 -25.07 -52.94
N THR A 774 -7.40 -25.53 -52.73
CA THR A 774 -6.45 -25.86 -53.78
C THR A 774 -5.65 -27.12 -53.49
N LEU A 775 -5.16 -27.81 -54.52
CA LEU A 775 -4.22 -28.93 -54.38
C LEU A 775 -3.28 -28.98 -55.60
N PRO A 776 -1.97 -28.74 -55.45
CA PRO A 776 -1.00 -28.96 -56.52
C PRO A 776 -0.66 -30.45 -56.65
N LEU A 777 -0.60 -30.94 -57.90
CA LEU A 777 -0.18 -32.30 -58.26
C LEU A 777 0.88 -32.24 -59.34
N PHE A 778 1.95 -32.99 -59.16
CA PHE A 778 3.02 -33.10 -60.16
C PHE A 778 2.83 -34.36 -60.98
N ILE A 779 2.56 -34.18 -62.26
CA ILE A 779 2.47 -35.27 -63.23
C ILE A 779 3.75 -35.27 -64.02
N ASN A 780 4.43 -36.42 -64.02
CA ASN A 780 5.61 -36.62 -64.84
C ASN A 780 5.18 -36.56 -66.32
N SER A 781 5.46 -35.44 -66.95
CA SER A 781 5.15 -35.15 -68.35
C SER A 781 6.47 -35.00 -69.05
N GLN A 782 6.86 -36.02 -69.79
CA GLN A 782 8.14 -36.00 -70.44
C GLN A 782 8.09 -35.08 -71.65
N ASN A 783 8.99 -34.10 -71.69
CA ASN A 783 9.61 -33.63 -72.94
C ASN A 783 10.66 -34.66 -73.41
N ASP A 784 10.36 -35.95 -73.20
CA ASP A 784 11.06 -37.00 -73.90
C ASP A 784 10.67 -36.83 -75.36
N SER A 785 11.67 -36.78 -76.25
CA SER A 785 11.49 -36.64 -77.70
C SER A 785 10.55 -37.67 -78.31
N HIS A 786 10.22 -38.72 -77.55
CA HIS A 786 9.33 -39.78 -77.93
C HIS A 786 7.87 -39.57 -77.50
N ILE A 787 7.45 -38.49 -76.81
CA ILE A 787 6.02 -38.19 -76.53
C ILE A 787 5.47 -37.14 -77.51
N SER A 788 4.43 -37.48 -78.28
CA SER A 788 3.82 -36.59 -79.28
C SER A 788 2.57 -35.85 -78.85
N SER A 789 1.84 -36.36 -77.85
CA SER A 789 0.65 -35.71 -77.31
C SER A 789 0.44 -36.06 -75.84
N PHE A 790 -0.15 -35.12 -75.09
CA PHE A 790 -0.40 -35.25 -73.65
C PHE A 790 -1.69 -34.50 -73.29
N ASP A 791 -2.63 -35.19 -72.66
CA ASP A 791 -3.94 -34.69 -72.26
C ASP A 791 -4.24 -35.02 -70.79
N ILE A 792 -4.99 -34.13 -70.13
CA ILE A 792 -5.44 -34.31 -68.74
C ILE A 792 -6.90 -33.89 -68.64
N SER A 793 -7.72 -34.75 -68.05
CA SER A 793 -9.11 -34.43 -67.70
C SER A 793 -9.39 -34.75 -66.23
N ILE A 794 -10.37 -34.09 -65.62
CA ILE A 794 -10.72 -34.28 -64.20
C ILE A 794 -12.22 -34.51 -64.03
N SER A 795 -12.57 -35.29 -63.01
CA SER A 795 -13.93 -35.41 -62.48
C SER A 795 -13.94 -35.27 -60.96
N GLY A 796 -14.94 -34.61 -60.40
CA GLY A 796 -15.08 -34.39 -58.96
C GLY A 796 -14.46 -33.09 -58.41
N ALA A 797 -13.62 -32.40 -59.20
CA ALA A 797 -13.01 -31.11 -58.87
C ALA A 797 -12.75 -30.26 -60.13
N GLY A 798 -12.22 -29.04 -59.97
CA GLY A 798 -11.81 -28.17 -61.08
C GLY A 798 -10.28 -28.14 -61.27
N ILE A 799 -9.82 -27.85 -62.49
CA ILE A 799 -8.40 -27.47 -62.72
C ILE A 799 -8.32 -25.95 -62.65
N LYS A 800 -7.63 -25.44 -61.63
CA LYS A 800 -7.38 -24.00 -61.42
C LYS A 800 -6.21 -23.48 -62.24
N ASP A 801 -5.14 -24.28 -62.35
CA ASP A 801 -3.94 -23.94 -63.12
C ASP A 801 -3.26 -25.20 -63.66
N LYS A 802 -2.58 -25.09 -64.80
CA LYS A 802 -1.77 -26.16 -65.40
C LYS A 802 -0.52 -25.52 -65.97
N LYS A 803 0.62 -25.72 -65.29
CA LYS A 803 1.90 -25.12 -65.66
C LYS A 803 2.97 -26.19 -65.76
N ARG A 804 3.78 -26.08 -66.81
CA ARG A 804 5.01 -26.86 -66.91
C ARG A 804 6.04 -26.29 -65.93
N VAL A 805 6.62 -27.15 -65.10
CA VAL A 805 7.59 -26.75 -64.07
C VAL A 805 9.01 -27.18 -64.45
N SER A 806 9.16 -28.26 -65.23
CA SER A 806 10.44 -28.71 -65.79
C SER A 806 10.25 -29.44 -67.12
N ASP A 807 11.35 -29.87 -67.75
CA ASP A 807 11.33 -30.74 -68.93
C ASP A 807 10.75 -32.14 -68.65
N SER A 808 10.54 -32.51 -67.39
CA SER A 808 9.99 -33.82 -67.00
C SER A 808 8.69 -33.74 -66.22
N GLN A 809 8.18 -32.56 -65.87
CA GLN A 809 7.03 -32.40 -64.97
C GLN A 809 6.07 -31.26 -65.37
N ILE A 810 4.78 -31.57 -65.28
CA ILE A 810 3.67 -30.60 -65.30
C ILE A 810 3.05 -30.56 -63.91
N ASN A 811 2.93 -29.36 -63.35
CA ASN A 811 2.13 -29.11 -62.16
C ASN A 811 0.69 -28.78 -62.57
N VAL A 812 -0.26 -29.49 -61.99
CA VAL A 812 -1.70 -29.26 -62.11
C VAL A 812 -2.22 -28.86 -60.76
N VAL A 813 -2.78 -27.65 -60.65
CA VAL A 813 -3.42 -27.18 -59.44
C VAL A 813 -4.91 -27.43 -59.54
N LEU A 814 -5.40 -28.35 -58.72
CA LEU A 814 -6.82 -28.63 -58.57
C LEU A 814 -7.46 -27.60 -57.62
N SER A 815 -8.77 -27.39 -57.77
CA SER A 815 -9.56 -26.58 -56.85
C SER A 815 -10.90 -27.24 -56.51
N ASN A 816 -11.43 -26.87 -55.34
CA ASN A 816 -12.71 -27.32 -54.82
C ASN A 816 -12.79 -28.84 -54.63
N ILE A 817 -11.75 -29.45 -54.06
CA ILE A 817 -11.77 -30.87 -53.70
C ILE A 817 -12.58 -31.00 -52.43
N ARG A 818 -13.63 -31.82 -52.47
CA ARG A 818 -14.53 -32.00 -51.33
C ARG A 818 -14.05 -33.12 -50.41
N LYS A 819 -14.24 -32.92 -49.11
CA LYS A 819 -14.01 -33.91 -48.08
C LYS A 819 -14.72 -35.23 -48.41
N ASN A 820 -14.01 -36.33 -48.23
CA ASN A 820 -14.45 -37.71 -48.41
C ASN A 820 -15.08 -38.02 -49.78
N THR A 821 -14.81 -37.18 -50.79
CA THR A 821 -15.34 -37.35 -52.14
C THR A 821 -14.18 -37.68 -53.09
N PRO A 822 -14.19 -38.85 -53.76
CA PRO A 822 -13.13 -39.20 -54.69
C PRO A 822 -13.05 -38.21 -55.85
N THR A 823 -11.89 -37.59 -56.03
CA THR A 823 -11.55 -36.76 -57.18
C THR A 823 -10.66 -37.56 -58.11
N VAL A 824 -11.03 -37.70 -59.38
CA VAL A 824 -10.29 -38.53 -60.33
C VAL A 824 -9.72 -37.67 -61.45
N LEU A 825 -8.39 -37.68 -61.57
CA LEU A 825 -7.62 -37.04 -62.62
C LEU A 825 -7.15 -38.08 -63.63
N LYS A 826 -7.62 -37.99 -64.87
CA LYS A 826 -7.21 -38.90 -65.94
C LYS A 826 -6.07 -38.29 -66.73
N VAL A 827 -4.98 -39.03 -66.86
CA VAL A 827 -3.80 -38.64 -67.62
C VAL A 827 -3.70 -39.52 -68.87
N SER A 828 -3.44 -38.90 -70.03
CA SER A 828 -3.24 -39.62 -71.28
C SER A 828 -2.09 -39.06 -72.08
N TYR A 829 -1.25 -39.90 -72.68
CA TYR A 829 -0.19 -39.48 -73.58
C TYR A 829 0.12 -40.51 -74.67
N VAL A 830 0.78 -40.09 -75.75
CA VAL A 830 1.14 -40.95 -76.89
C VAL A 830 2.66 -40.97 -77.07
N VAL A 831 3.22 -42.17 -77.21
CA VAL A 831 4.65 -42.44 -77.39
C VAL A 831 4.94 -42.85 -78.84
N ASP A 832 5.80 -42.12 -79.54
CA ASP A 832 6.15 -42.29 -80.97
C ASP A 832 7.28 -43.29 -81.25
N ASP A 833 8.19 -43.50 -80.30
CA ASP A 833 9.21 -44.57 -80.33
C ASP A 833 9.19 -45.32 -78.98
N PRO A 834 8.27 -46.29 -78.83
CA PRO A 834 8.12 -47.02 -77.58
C PRO A 834 9.40 -47.72 -77.13
N ALA A 835 10.22 -48.22 -78.05
CA ALA A 835 11.42 -48.98 -77.72
C ALA A 835 12.50 -48.13 -77.05
N ALA A 836 12.79 -46.94 -77.61
CA ALA A 836 13.74 -46.00 -77.04
C ALA A 836 13.22 -45.41 -75.71
N PHE A 837 11.94 -45.06 -75.66
CA PHE A 837 11.27 -44.56 -74.46
C PHE A 837 11.33 -45.55 -73.29
N ILE A 838 10.94 -46.81 -73.52
CA ILE A 838 10.97 -47.86 -72.50
C ILE A 838 12.40 -48.05 -71.96
N THR A 839 13.40 -48.10 -72.85
CA THR A 839 14.80 -48.28 -72.46
C THR A 839 15.31 -47.12 -71.60
N SER A 840 14.95 -45.88 -71.95
CA SER A 840 15.26 -44.67 -71.17
C SER A 840 14.60 -44.72 -69.78
N GLN A 841 13.33 -45.11 -69.71
CA GLN A 841 12.57 -45.18 -68.46
C GLN A 841 13.07 -46.29 -67.52
N ILE A 842 13.43 -47.47 -68.04
CA ILE A 842 14.02 -48.54 -67.25
C ILE A 842 15.37 -48.09 -66.67
N ALA A 843 16.22 -47.45 -67.49
CA ALA A 843 17.51 -46.94 -67.01
C ALA A 843 17.37 -45.88 -65.92
N GLN A 844 16.39 -44.97 -66.05
CA GLN A 844 16.10 -43.94 -65.04
C GLN A 844 15.64 -44.56 -63.72
N LEU A 845 14.70 -45.50 -63.75
CA LEU A 845 14.16 -46.15 -62.54
C LEU A 845 15.13 -47.17 -61.92
N GLN A 846 16.10 -47.69 -62.67
CA GLN A 846 17.18 -48.54 -62.14
C GLN A 846 18.26 -47.71 -61.45
N GLN A 847 18.53 -46.49 -61.91
CA GLN A 847 19.48 -45.58 -61.26
C GLN A 847 19.04 -45.16 -59.85
N SER A 848 17.75 -45.27 -59.51
CA SER A 848 17.21 -44.97 -58.19
C SER A 848 17.27 -46.12 -57.19
N ASN A 849 17.98 -47.23 -57.47
CA ASN A 849 18.04 -48.43 -56.61
C ASN A 849 16.65 -48.93 -56.17
N PRO A 850 15.83 -49.44 -57.11
CA PRO A 850 14.44 -49.78 -56.86
C PRO A 850 14.28 -50.92 -55.83
N THR A 851 13.19 -50.89 -55.07
CA THR A 851 12.81 -51.97 -54.16
C THR A 851 12.44 -53.24 -54.91
N ASP A 852 12.45 -54.40 -54.24
CA ASP A 852 12.16 -55.72 -54.86
C ASP A 852 10.89 -55.74 -55.75
N PRO A 853 9.74 -55.15 -55.35
CA PRO A 853 8.54 -55.11 -56.21
C PRO A 853 8.70 -54.25 -57.46
N VAL A 854 9.43 -53.14 -57.37
CA VAL A 854 9.71 -52.24 -58.50
C VAL A 854 10.73 -52.90 -59.43
N GLN A 855 11.75 -53.55 -58.88
CA GLN A 855 12.78 -54.27 -59.62
C GLN A 855 12.16 -55.42 -60.45
N GLU A 856 11.26 -56.22 -59.86
CA GLU A 856 10.55 -57.30 -60.56
C GLU A 856 9.72 -56.76 -61.76
N LEU A 857 9.05 -55.61 -61.59
CA LEU A 857 8.30 -54.95 -62.66
C LEU A 857 9.21 -54.44 -63.78
N LEU A 858 10.38 -53.88 -63.44
CA LEU A 858 11.36 -53.39 -64.42
C LEU A 858 12.06 -54.51 -65.19
N GLU A 859 12.35 -55.64 -64.53
CA GLU A 859 12.89 -56.85 -65.18
C GLU A 859 11.87 -57.45 -66.16
N ASN A 860 10.60 -57.53 -65.74
CA ASN A 860 9.52 -57.97 -66.61
C ASN A 860 9.27 -57.00 -67.79
N ALA A 861 9.37 -55.68 -67.57
CA ALA A 861 9.29 -54.69 -68.63
C ALA A 861 10.43 -54.84 -69.64
N SER A 862 11.66 -55.06 -69.16
CA SER A 862 12.84 -55.32 -69.99
C SER A 862 12.66 -56.58 -70.84
N TYR A 863 12.14 -57.66 -70.23
CA TYR A 863 11.84 -58.91 -70.93
C TYR A 863 10.79 -58.72 -72.03
N GLN A 864 9.66 -58.06 -71.73
CA GLN A 864 8.61 -57.78 -72.73
C GLN A 864 9.12 -56.90 -73.87
N THR A 865 10.01 -55.94 -73.57
CA THR A 865 10.68 -55.09 -74.58
C THR A 865 11.54 -55.93 -75.51
N SER A 866 12.30 -56.90 -74.99
CA SER A 866 13.12 -57.82 -75.80
C SER A 866 12.31 -58.72 -76.75
N LEU A 867 11.03 -58.97 -76.40
CA LEU A 867 10.08 -59.72 -77.22
C LEU A 867 9.32 -58.84 -78.23
N GLY A 868 9.56 -57.53 -78.24
CA GLY A 868 8.85 -56.55 -79.08
C GLY A 868 7.44 -56.21 -78.61
N ASN A 869 7.06 -56.59 -77.37
CA ASN A 869 5.75 -56.31 -76.78
C ASN A 869 5.76 -54.99 -76.01
N PHE A 870 5.84 -53.88 -76.75
CA PHE A 870 6.01 -52.55 -76.17
C PHE A 870 4.79 -52.06 -75.37
N ASP A 871 3.57 -52.47 -75.76
CA ASP A 871 2.36 -52.10 -75.03
C ASP A 871 2.35 -52.68 -73.61
N LYS A 872 2.80 -53.94 -73.46
CA LYS A 872 2.91 -54.58 -72.14
C LYS A 872 4.08 -54.04 -71.33
N ALA A 873 5.19 -53.73 -71.98
CA ALA A 873 6.35 -53.13 -71.33
C ALA A 873 6.04 -51.72 -70.78
N LEU A 874 5.30 -50.90 -71.52
CA LEU A 874 4.84 -49.58 -71.06
C LEU A 874 3.87 -49.69 -69.87
N GLU A 875 2.93 -50.64 -69.91
CA GLU A 875 2.03 -50.91 -68.78
C GLU A 875 2.82 -51.27 -67.52
N LEU A 876 3.86 -52.10 -67.65
CA LEU A 876 4.73 -52.50 -66.55
C LEU A 876 5.61 -51.35 -66.03
N ILE A 877 6.05 -50.43 -66.89
CA ILE A 877 6.78 -49.22 -66.48
C ILE A 877 5.90 -48.28 -65.66
N GLU A 878 4.67 -48.02 -66.09
CA GLU A 878 3.76 -47.17 -65.31
C GLU A 878 3.35 -47.83 -63.98
N LYS A 879 3.23 -49.16 -63.94
CA LYS A 879 3.10 -49.91 -62.68
C LYS A 879 4.33 -49.81 -61.80
N ALA A 880 5.54 -49.85 -62.37
CA ALA A 880 6.78 -49.67 -61.63
C ALA A 880 6.89 -48.26 -61.05
N LYS A 881 6.50 -47.22 -61.80
CA LYS A 881 6.43 -45.83 -61.31
C LYS A 881 5.43 -45.68 -60.18
N ALA A 882 4.23 -46.25 -60.31
CA ALA A 882 3.21 -46.24 -59.27
C ALA A 882 3.68 -46.96 -57.99
N ALA A 883 4.31 -48.13 -58.12
CA ALA A 883 4.87 -48.87 -56.99
C ALA A 883 6.04 -48.13 -56.32
N SER A 884 6.89 -47.46 -57.10
CA SER A 884 7.97 -46.61 -56.57
C SER A 884 7.42 -45.42 -55.78
N ALA A 885 6.42 -44.73 -56.31
CA ALA A 885 5.76 -43.61 -55.63
C ALA A 885 5.05 -44.04 -54.33
N GLU A 886 4.43 -45.24 -54.30
CA GLU A 886 3.80 -45.77 -53.08
C GLU A 886 4.83 -46.11 -52.00
N VAL A 887 5.99 -46.66 -52.37
CA VAL A 887 7.09 -46.90 -51.42
C VAL A 887 7.63 -45.59 -50.84
N GLU A 888 7.87 -44.58 -51.69
CA GLU A 888 8.28 -43.24 -51.25
C GLU A 888 7.24 -42.59 -50.34
N LYS A 889 5.94 -42.76 -50.64
CA LYS A 889 4.82 -42.28 -49.83
C LYS A 889 4.76 -42.95 -48.45
N GLN A 890 4.90 -44.28 -48.37
CA GLN A 890 4.93 -45.01 -47.09
C GLN A 890 6.15 -44.63 -46.25
N GLN A 891 7.32 -44.48 -46.88
CA GLN A 891 8.52 -44.00 -46.21
C GLN A 891 8.34 -42.56 -45.71
N ALA A 892 7.79 -41.65 -46.53
CA ALA A 892 7.47 -40.28 -46.12
C ALA A 892 6.44 -40.21 -44.98
N LYS A 893 5.46 -41.13 -44.94
CA LYS A 893 4.48 -41.26 -43.86
C LYS A 893 5.13 -41.73 -42.55
N LEU A 894 6.04 -42.70 -42.63
CA LEU A 894 6.82 -43.16 -41.48
C LEU A 894 7.78 -42.07 -40.99
N ASP A 895 8.49 -41.39 -41.90
CA ASP A 895 9.42 -40.32 -41.56
C ASP A 895 8.69 -39.12 -40.96
N SER A 896 7.55 -38.70 -41.54
CA SER A 896 6.71 -37.62 -40.99
C SER A 896 6.19 -37.96 -39.59
N LYS A 897 5.71 -39.21 -39.38
CA LYS A 897 5.24 -39.67 -38.07
C LYS A 897 6.38 -39.73 -37.06
N TYR A 898 7.55 -40.23 -37.45
CA TYR A 898 8.74 -40.23 -36.60
C TYR A 898 9.19 -38.81 -36.26
N THR A 899 9.28 -37.90 -37.24
CA THR A 899 9.63 -36.48 -37.01
C THR A 899 8.64 -35.82 -36.05
N SER A 900 7.33 -36.05 -36.20
CA SER A 900 6.31 -35.51 -35.29
C SER A 900 6.52 -35.99 -33.84
N LEU A 901 6.64 -37.30 -33.64
CA LEU A 901 6.84 -37.89 -32.30
C LEU A 901 8.21 -37.54 -31.70
N SER A 902 9.26 -37.49 -32.53
CA SER A 902 10.60 -37.08 -32.13
C SER A 902 10.61 -35.62 -31.68
N ASN A 903 9.97 -34.73 -32.43
CA ASN A 903 9.87 -33.32 -32.05
C ASN A 903 9.13 -33.14 -30.74
N LYS A 904 8.04 -33.89 -30.49
CA LYS A 904 7.35 -33.87 -29.19
C LYS A 904 8.28 -34.27 -28.04
N ALA A 905 9.03 -35.36 -28.20
CA ALA A 905 10.00 -35.81 -27.20
C ALA A 905 11.15 -34.82 -27.00
N THR A 906 11.69 -34.25 -28.08
CA THR A 906 12.76 -33.23 -28.02
C THR A 906 12.28 -31.96 -27.33
N ASN A 907 11.09 -31.47 -27.64
CA ASN A 907 10.51 -30.28 -26.99
C ASN A 907 10.27 -30.52 -25.49
N GLU A 908 9.81 -31.73 -25.10
CA GLU A 908 9.68 -32.10 -23.69
C GLU A 908 11.05 -32.12 -23.00
N ILE A 909 12.10 -32.67 -23.64
CA ILE A 909 13.48 -32.65 -23.12
C ILE A 909 14.00 -31.22 -22.94
N GLU A 910 13.88 -30.35 -23.96
CA GLU A 910 14.34 -28.95 -23.87
C GLU A 910 13.64 -28.20 -22.73
N SER A 911 12.33 -28.44 -22.55
CA SER A 911 11.56 -27.89 -21.43
C SER A 911 12.08 -28.41 -20.08
N LEU A 912 12.40 -29.70 -19.97
CA LEU A 912 12.96 -30.30 -18.75
C LEU A 912 14.37 -29.79 -18.45
N GLU A 913 15.22 -29.60 -19.46
CA GLU A 913 16.59 -29.12 -19.32
C GLU A 913 16.67 -27.71 -18.74
N LYS A 914 15.79 -26.82 -19.20
CA LYS A 914 15.74 -25.44 -18.72
C LYS A 914 15.38 -25.36 -17.23
N ILE A 915 14.50 -26.24 -16.76
CA ILE A 915 14.12 -26.33 -15.33
C ILE A 915 15.28 -26.83 -14.46
N ILE A 916 15.99 -27.86 -14.93
CA ILE A 916 17.03 -28.54 -14.14
C ILE A 916 18.25 -27.63 -13.90
N LEU A 917 18.56 -26.71 -14.81
CA LEU A 917 19.71 -25.79 -14.71
C LEU A 917 19.57 -24.72 -13.60
N GLU A 918 18.36 -24.40 -13.17
CA GLU A 918 18.07 -23.24 -12.30
C GLU A 918 17.71 -23.62 -10.84
N GLY A 919 17.57 -24.92 -10.53
CA GLY A 919 17.03 -25.39 -9.26
C GLY A 919 18.06 -25.88 -8.22
N ASN A 920 17.80 -25.61 -6.93
CA ASN A 920 18.40 -26.34 -5.81
C ASN A 920 17.57 -27.62 -5.53
N SER A 921 18.25 -28.71 -5.16
CA SER A 921 17.71 -30.08 -5.05
C SER A 921 16.35 -30.20 -4.32
N SER A 922 15.29 -30.50 -5.08
CA SER A 922 13.93 -30.80 -4.59
C SER A 922 13.42 -32.14 -5.15
N GLU A 923 12.41 -32.73 -4.53
CA GLU A 923 11.85 -34.03 -4.93
C GLU A 923 11.24 -34.01 -6.34
N ILE A 924 10.65 -32.88 -6.75
CA ILE A 924 10.12 -32.69 -8.10
C ILE A 924 11.24 -32.68 -9.16
N LEU A 925 12.40 -32.06 -8.87
CA LEU A 925 13.52 -32.01 -9.81
C LEU A 925 14.09 -33.40 -10.11
N GLN A 926 14.14 -34.31 -9.12
CA GLN A 926 14.59 -35.69 -9.35
C GLN A 926 13.65 -36.49 -10.26
N LYS A 927 12.34 -36.28 -10.14
CA LYS A 927 11.35 -36.88 -11.06
C LYS A 927 11.52 -36.34 -12.49
N LEU A 928 11.72 -35.03 -12.64
CA LEU A 928 11.94 -34.38 -13.94
C LEU A 928 13.23 -34.87 -14.61
N GLU A 929 14.31 -35.06 -13.85
CA GLU A 929 15.60 -35.55 -14.38
C GLU A 929 15.56 -37.03 -14.77
N THR A 930 14.79 -37.84 -14.03
CA THR A 930 14.49 -39.23 -14.40
C THR A 930 13.73 -39.28 -15.73
N ARG A 931 12.69 -38.45 -15.88
CA ARG A 931 11.89 -38.35 -17.11
C ARG A 931 12.74 -37.93 -18.31
N LYS A 932 13.60 -36.91 -18.13
CA LYS A 932 14.55 -36.48 -19.17
C LYS A 932 15.41 -37.65 -19.66
N THR A 933 16.01 -38.39 -18.73
CA THR A 933 16.88 -39.53 -19.04
C THR A 933 16.14 -40.64 -19.80
N GLU A 934 14.88 -40.90 -19.44
CA GLU A 934 14.03 -41.86 -20.15
C GLU A 934 13.77 -41.45 -21.61
N LEU A 935 13.44 -40.17 -21.86
CA LEU A 935 13.19 -39.64 -23.20
C LEU A 935 14.46 -39.64 -24.07
N GLU A 936 15.59 -39.20 -23.51
CA GLU A 936 16.89 -39.19 -24.21
C GLU A 936 17.32 -40.58 -24.65
N LYS A 937 17.07 -41.59 -23.81
CA LYS A 937 17.39 -42.99 -24.12
C LYS A 937 16.59 -43.51 -25.33
N VAL A 938 15.31 -43.13 -25.45
CA VAL A 938 14.47 -43.55 -26.58
C VAL A 938 14.93 -42.91 -27.90
N LEU A 939 15.38 -41.65 -27.88
CA LEU A 939 15.85 -40.94 -29.07
C LEU A 939 17.22 -41.42 -29.56
N ASN A 940 18.14 -41.70 -28.62
CA ASN A 940 19.55 -42.01 -28.91
C ASN A 940 19.87 -43.50 -29.17
N ASP A 941 18.93 -44.42 -28.94
CA ASP A 941 19.13 -45.84 -29.22
C ASP A 941 19.25 -46.12 -30.75
N ASN A 942 20.18 -47.01 -31.13
CA ASN A 942 20.34 -47.49 -32.51
C ASN A 942 19.24 -48.51 -32.87
N MET A 943 18.14 -48.02 -33.45
CA MET A 943 16.96 -48.80 -33.87
C MET A 943 16.45 -48.34 -35.25
N THR A 944 15.65 -49.17 -35.93
CA THR A 944 14.95 -48.78 -37.16
C THR A 944 13.87 -47.73 -36.89
N VAL A 945 13.44 -46.97 -37.91
CA VAL A 945 12.40 -45.92 -37.77
C VAL A 945 11.10 -46.48 -37.18
N GLU A 946 10.68 -47.67 -37.61
CA GLU A 946 9.47 -48.34 -37.10
C GLU A 946 9.58 -48.77 -35.62
N GLN A 947 10.76 -49.25 -35.20
CA GLN A 947 11.04 -49.59 -33.81
C GLN A 947 11.05 -48.34 -32.93
N LYS A 948 11.59 -47.22 -33.43
CA LYS A 948 11.57 -45.94 -32.74
C LYS A 948 10.15 -45.38 -32.60
N ILE A 949 9.33 -45.44 -33.66
CA ILE A 949 7.91 -45.07 -33.61
C ILE A 949 7.19 -45.89 -32.53
N THR A 950 7.38 -47.22 -32.52
CA THR A 950 6.71 -48.10 -31.55
C THR A 950 7.05 -47.73 -30.11
N LYS A 951 8.32 -47.39 -29.80
CA LYS A 951 8.70 -46.93 -28.46
C LYS A 951 8.14 -45.55 -28.14
N LEU A 952 8.21 -44.60 -29.07
CA LEU A 952 7.68 -43.24 -28.87
C LEU A 952 6.16 -43.23 -28.64
N GLU A 953 5.41 -44.16 -29.25
CA GLU A 953 3.96 -44.31 -29.02
C GLU A 953 3.60 -44.82 -27.61
N THR A 954 4.54 -45.44 -26.89
CA THR A 954 4.32 -45.88 -25.50
C THR A 954 4.55 -44.77 -24.47
N ILE A 955 5.05 -43.61 -24.90
CA ILE A 955 5.35 -42.48 -24.03
C ILE A 955 4.06 -41.68 -23.79
N ASP A 956 3.70 -41.49 -22.51
CA ASP A 956 2.65 -40.56 -22.11
C ASP A 956 3.16 -39.12 -22.24
N PHE A 957 2.90 -38.47 -23.38
CA PHE A 957 3.23 -37.05 -23.58
C PHE A 957 2.36 -36.09 -22.74
N GLU A 958 1.29 -36.59 -22.10
CA GLU A 958 0.48 -35.82 -21.15
C GLU A 958 1.02 -35.90 -19.71
N TRP A 959 2.11 -36.63 -19.48
CA TRP A 959 2.69 -36.80 -18.15
C TRP A 959 3.12 -35.47 -17.52
N LEU A 960 3.84 -34.64 -18.28
CA LEU A 960 4.38 -33.36 -17.79
C LEU A 960 3.27 -32.34 -17.42
N PRO A 961 2.21 -32.15 -18.23
CA PRO A 961 1.03 -31.38 -17.83
C PRO A 961 0.32 -31.91 -16.57
N LYS A 962 0.20 -33.24 -16.42
CA LYS A 962 -0.41 -33.85 -15.23
C LYS A 962 0.40 -33.57 -13.97
N GLU A 963 1.72 -33.69 -14.02
CA GLU A 963 2.56 -33.38 -12.85
C GLU A 963 2.62 -31.90 -12.53
N LEU A 964 2.58 -31.03 -13.54
CA LEU A 964 2.41 -29.59 -13.31
C LEU A 964 1.10 -29.29 -12.57
N THR A 965 0.00 -29.96 -12.95
CA THR A 965 -1.30 -29.82 -12.27
C THR A 965 -1.26 -30.33 -10.83
N SER A 966 -0.62 -31.48 -10.59
CA SER A 966 -0.43 -31.99 -9.23
C SER A 966 0.42 -31.06 -8.37
N PHE A 967 1.53 -30.56 -8.91
CA PHE A 967 2.40 -29.60 -8.21
C PHE A 967 1.67 -28.30 -7.87
N LYS A 968 0.88 -27.75 -8.80
CA LYS A 968 0.05 -26.56 -8.55
C LYS A 968 -0.90 -26.79 -7.36
N LYS A 969 -1.60 -27.92 -7.35
CA LYS A 969 -2.52 -28.26 -6.27
C LYS A 969 -1.81 -28.36 -4.92
N ASP A 970 -0.66 -29.03 -4.85
CA ASP A 970 0.10 -29.16 -3.61
C ASP A 970 0.68 -27.82 -3.14
N ALA A 971 1.16 -26.99 -4.07
CA ALA A 971 1.66 -25.65 -3.78
C ALA A 971 0.55 -24.73 -3.22
N TYR A 972 -0.65 -24.78 -3.79
CA TYR A 972 -1.81 -24.05 -3.27
C TYR A 972 -2.25 -24.52 -1.89
N ASN A 973 -2.25 -25.84 -1.66
CA ASN A 973 -2.55 -26.39 -0.34
C ASN A 973 -1.54 -25.92 0.71
N GLN A 974 -0.24 -25.94 0.40
CA GLN A 974 0.80 -25.45 1.30
C GLN A 974 0.71 -23.94 1.52
N TYR A 975 0.46 -23.15 0.47
CA TYR A 975 0.23 -21.72 0.58
C TYR A 975 -0.93 -21.41 1.54
N ASN A 976 -2.07 -22.10 1.40
CA ASN A 976 -3.23 -21.90 2.26
C ASN A 976 -2.95 -22.29 3.72
N ASP A 977 -2.27 -23.42 3.96
CA ASP A 977 -1.84 -23.84 5.30
C ASP A 977 -0.89 -22.82 5.95
N LEU A 978 0.13 -22.38 5.21
CA LEU A 978 1.08 -21.38 5.69
C LEU A 978 0.39 -20.04 5.97
N LYS A 979 -0.54 -19.64 5.12
CA LYS A 979 -1.32 -18.41 5.30
C LYS A 979 -2.20 -18.49 6.54
N GLU A 980 -2.88 -19.61 6.75
CA GLU A 980 -3.67 -19.87 7.96
C GLU A 980 -2.79 -19.81 9.22
N ARG A 981 -1.66 -20.49 9.22
CA ARG A 981 -0.69 -20.48 10.33
C ARG A 981 -0.13 -19.08 10.62
N PHE A 982 0.19 -18.32 9.57
CA PHE A 982 0.65 -16.94 9.69
C PHE A 982 -0.40 -16.01 10.35
N TYR A 983 -1.66 -16.19 9.98
CA TYR A 983 -2.78 -15.48 10.60
C TYR A 983 -3.00 -15.93 12.05
N LEU A 984 -2.94 -17.23 12.34
CA LEU A 984 -3.05 -17.77 13.70
C LEU A 984 -1.92 -17.29 14.62
N ALA A 985 -0.78 -16.89 14.06
CA ALA A 985 0.31 -16.24 14.79
C ALA A 985 0.04 -14.76 15.15
N GLY A 986 -1.10 -14.18 14.72
CA GLY A 986 -1.56 -12.83 15.11
C GLY A 986 -1.29 -11.72 14.08
N ASN A 987 -0.78 -12.07 12.89
CA ASN A 987 -0.52 -11.10 11.82
C ASN A 987 -1.79 -10.89 10.99
N SER A 988 -2.09 -9.66 10.59
CA SER A 988 -3.30 -9.32 9.81
C SER A 988 -3.01 -8.81 8.40
N THR A 989 -1.74 -8.50 8.11
CA THR A 989 -1.29 -7.96 6.82
C THR A 989 -0.44 -8.98 6.08
N THR A 990 -0.78 -9.26 4.82
CA THR A 990 0.00 -10.14 3.95
C THR A 990 1.37 -9.51 3.65
N PRO A 991 2.49 -10.14 4.06
CA PRO A 991 3.82 -9.60 3.87
C PRO A 991 4.35 -9.89 2.44
N PRO A 992 5.42 -9.21 1.99
CA PRO A 992 5.92 -9.32 0.63
C PRO A 992 6.23 -10.75 0.17
N GLU A 993 6.68 -11.61 1.07
CA GLU A 993 7.02 -13.01 0.77
C GLU A 993 5.78 -13.81 0.30
N PHE A 994 4.60 -13.54 0.89
CA PHE A 994 3.35 -14.12 0.41
C PHE A 994 2.94 -13.55 -0.95
N LEU A 995 3.19 -12.27 -1.20
CA LEU A 995 2.95 -11.64 -2.51
C LEU A 995 3.90 -12.18 -3.59
N ASP A 996 5.15 -12.48 -3.24
CA ASP A 996 6.13 -13.09 -4.13
C ASP A 996 5.71 -14.52 -4.49
N LEU A 997 5.18 -15.27 -3.52
CA LEU A 997 4.62 -16.59 -3.76
C LEU A 997 3.32 -16.53 -4.58
N GLU A 998 2.42 -15.60 -4.30
CA GLU A 998 1.23 -15.36 -5.12
C GLU A 998 1.61 -14.98 -6.54
N THR A 999 2.65 -14.15 -6.72
CA THR A 999 3.19 -13.79 -8.03
C THR A 999 3.81 -14.99 -8.74
N ALA A 1000 4.55 -15.84 -8.03
CA ALA A 1000 5.14 -17.04 -8.60
C ALA A 1000 4.07 -18.08 -8.98
N LEU A 1001 3.06 -18.28 -8.13
CA LEU A 1001 1.91 -19.14 -8.40
C LEU A 1001 1.11 -18.60 -9.59
N ALA A 1002 0.86 -17.29 -9.63
CA ALA A 1002 0.22 -16.62 -10.76
C ALA A 1002 1.06 -16.72 -12.04
N LYS A 1003 2.39 -16.65 -11.97
CA LYS A 1003 3.28 -16.89 -13.12
C LYS A 1003 3.23 -18.34 -13.61
N LEU A 1004 3.21 -19.31 -12.70
CA LEU A 1004 3.05 -20.72 -13.02
C LEU A 1004 1.65 -21.02 -13.60
N GLU A 1005 0.64 -20.28 -13.16
CA GLU A 1005 -0.74 -20.37 -13.61
C GLU A 1005 -0.95 -19.73 -14.98
N THR A 1006 -0.46 -18.49 -15.16
CA THR A 1006 -0.50 -17.72 -16.42
C THR A 1006 0.31 -18.37 -17.53
N SER A 1007 1.53 -18.83 -17.27
CA SER A 1007 2.36 -19.43 -18.32
C SER A 1007 1.95 -20.88 -18.61
N GLY A 1008 1.51 -21.63 -17.61
CA GLY A 1008 1.40 -23.09 -17.70
C GLY A 1008 2.73 -23.77 -18.04
N GLN A 1009 3.85 -23.04 -17.89
CA GLN A 1009 5.18 -23.52 -18.22
C GLN A 1009 5.82 -24.10 -16.98
N VAL A 1010 6.40 -25.27 -17.15
CA VAL A 1010 7.10 -26.02 -16.11
C VAL A 1010 8.36 -25.31 -15.59
N GLU A 1011 8.85 -24.32 -16.33
CA GLU A 1011 10.00 -23.47 -16.01
C GLU A 1011 9.81 -22.62 -14.73
N TYR A 1012 8.58 -22.34 -14.32
CA TYR A 1012 8.29 -21.53 -13.12
C TYR A 1012 8.16 -22.35 -11.83
N ILE A 1013 8.31 -23.68 -11.90
CA ILE A 1013 8.29 -24.57 -10.73
C ILE A 1013 9.37 -24.19 -9.69
N PRO A 1014 10.63 -23.86 -10.07
CA PRO A 1014 11.66 -23.43 -9.13
C PRO A 1014 11.30 -22.13 -8.40
N ASP A 1015 10.70 -21.15 -9.09
CA ASP A 1015 10.28 -19.87 -8.50
C ASP A 1015 9.21 -20.08 -7.42
N VAL A 1016 8.17 -20.89 -7.72
CA VAL A 1016 7.13 -21.25 -6.75
C VAL A 1016 7.72 -21.99 -5.55
N SER A 1017 8.63 -22.94 -5.80
CA SER A 1017 9.28 -23.70 -4.73
C SER A 1017 10.12 -22.81 -3.80
N LYS A 1018 10.86 -21.86 -4.37
CA LYS A 1018 11.70 -20.91 -3.62
C LYS A 1018 10.85 -19.93 -2.82
N ALA A 1019 9.77 -19.44 -3.40
CA ALA A 1019 8.84 -18.54 -2.73
C ALA A 1019 8.08 -19.25 -1.59
N LEU A 1020 7.66 -20.51 -1.80
CA LEU A 1020 7.07 -21.37 -0.76
C LEU A 1020 7.99 -21.53 0.44
N GLU A 1021 9.26 -21.84 0.21
CA GLU A 1021 10.24 -21.99 1.30
C GLU A 1021 10.49 -20.66 2.04
N SER A 1022 10.50 -19.54 1.31
CA SER A 1022 10.66 -18.21 1.92
C SER A 1022 9.47 -17.86 2.81
N VAL A 1023 8.24 -18.11 2.33
CA VAL A 1023 7.01 -17.94 3.12
C VAL A 1023 7.03 -18.85 4.34
N LYS A 1024 7.37 -20.13 4.18
CA LYS A 1024 7.44 -21.09 5.27
C LYS A 1024 8.37 -20.62 6.40
N ASN A 1025 9.58 -20.19 6.07
CA ASN A 1025 10.53 -19.66 7.06
C ASN A 1025 9.98 -18.42 7.77
N LEU A 1026 9.32 -17.52 7.04
CA LEU A 1026 8.67 -16.35 7.65
C LEU A 1026 7.56 -16.75 8.62
N VAL A 1027 6.72 -17.72 8.26
CA VAL A 1027 5.65 -18.22 9.14
C VAL A 1027 6.22 -18.82 10.42
N GLU A 1028 7.23 -19.68 10.30
CA GLU A 1028 7.89 -20.32 11.45
C GLU A 1028 8.53 -19.27 12.39
N ASP A 1029 9.20 -18.25 11.84
CA ASP A 1029 9.75 -17.11 12.62
C ASP A 1029 8.67 -16.33 13.37
N GLN A 1030 7.49 -16.12 12.76
CA GLN A 1030 6.38 -15.40 13.39
C GLN A 1030 5.67 -16.24 14.44
N GLU A 1031 5.50 -17.54 14.23
CA GLU A 1031 4.99 -18.46 15.24
C GLU A 1031 5.90 -18.46 16.48
N GLU A 1032 7.23 -18.45 16.29
CA GLU A 1032 8.18 -18.36 17.38
C GLU A 1032 8.12 -17.01 18.11
N LYS A 1033 8.03 -15.89 17.38
CA LYS A 1033 7.82 -14.56 17.98
C LYS A 1033 6.52 -14.47 18.76
N SER A 1034 5.41 -14.96 18.21
CA SER A 1034 4.09 -14.98 18.85
C SER A 1034 4.12 -15.79 20.15
N LYS A 1035 4.80 -16.95 20.14
CA LYS A 1035 5.03 -17.76 21.33
C LYS A 1035 5.87 -17.03 22.39
N ASN A 1036 6.97 -16.40 22.00
CA ASN A 1036 7.80 -15.61 22.90
C ASN A 1036 7.06 -14.40 23.49
N ASN A 1037 6.20 -13.75 22.69
CA ASN A 1037 5.37 -12.63 23.12
C ASN A 1037 4.31 -13.08 24.14
N ARG A 1038 3.70 -14.26 23.95
CA ARG A 1038 2.81 -14.89 24.93
C ARG A 1038 3.51 -15.17 26.26
N ASP A 1039 4.71 -15.71 26.23
CA ASP A 1039 5.49 -15.97 27.45
C ASP A 1039 5.82 -14.67 28.19
N LEU A 1040 6.15 -13.60 27.46
CA LEU A 1040 6.33 -12.25 27.99
C LEU A 1040 5.04 -11.70 28.61
N LEU A 1041 3.90 -11.79 27.91
CA LEU A 1041 2.60 -11.34 28.41
C LEU A 1041 2.18 -12.10 29.68
N PHE A 1042 2.45 -13.41 29.76
CA PHE A 1042 2.20 -14.22 30.95
C PHE A 1042 3.04 -13.74 32.14
N SER A 1043 4.31 -13.41 31.90
CA SER A 1043 5.21 -12.86 32.92
C SER A 1043 4.76 -11.48 33.42
N SER A 1044 4.34 -10.61 32.51
CA SER A 1044 3.79 -9.28 32.83
C SER A 1044 2.47 -9.38 33.60
N PHE A 1045 1.56 -10.26 33.18
CA PHE A 1045 0.29 -10.50 33.88
C PHE A 1045 0.53 -10.97 35.32
N SER A 1046 1.45 -11.92 35.50
CA SER A 1046 1.78 -12.45 36.82
C SER A 1046 2.29 -11.35 37.76
N SER A 1047 3.09 -10.40 37.25
CA SER A 1047 3.54 -9.23 38.01
C SER A 1047 2.37 -8.31 38.38
N ILE A 1048 1.54 -7.93 37.40
CA ILE A 1048 0.40 -7.03 37.60
C ILE A 1048 -0.60 -7.66 38.59
N LYS A 1049 -0.93 -8.94 38.43
CA LYS A 1049 -1.80 -9.70 39.32
C LYS A 1049 -1.27 -9.70 40.75
N SER A 1050 0.04 -9.88 40.94
CA SER A 1050 0.67 -9.82 42.26
C SER A 1050 0.55 -8.43 42.91
N GLU A 1051 0.85 -7.37 42.16
CA GLU A 1051 0.72 -5.99 42.65
C GLU A 1051 -0.73 -5.64 43.02
N VAL A 1052 -1.67 -5.94 42.13
CA VAL A 1052 -3.11 -5.67 42.33
C VAL A 1052 -3.63 -6.41 43.55
N LEU A 1053 -3.26 -7.68 43.75
CA LEU A 1053 -3.67 -8.44 44.93
C LEU A 1053 -3.08 -7.87 46.24
N ASN A 1054 -1.85 -7.37 46.22
CA ASN A 1054 -1.23 -6.73 47.38
C ASN A 1054 -1.95 -5.42 47.76
N ILE A 1055 -2.30 -4.60 46.76
CA ILE A 1055 -3.08 -3.38 46.95
C ILE A 1055 -4.49 -3.72 47.43
N LEU A 1056 -5.13 -4.73 46.85
CA LEU A 1056 -6.47 -5.19 47.22
C LEU A 1056 -6.54 -5.65 48.68
N ASP A 1057 -5.50 -6.32 49.19
CA ASP A 1057 -5.44 -6.73 50.61
C ASP A 1057 -5.44 -5.51 51.55
N LYS A 1058 -4.61 -4.50 51.26
CA LYS A 1058 -4.57 -3.24 52.02
C LYS A 1058 -5.91 -2.49 51.92
N TYR A 1059 -6.44 -2.38 50.72
CA TYR A 1059 -7.73 -1.75 50.43
C TYR A 1059 -8.88 -2.42 51.18
N SER A 1060 -8.92 -3.76 51.19
CA SER A 1060 -9.95 -4.56 51.88
C SER A 1060 -9.93 -4.37 53.39
N LYS A 1061 -8.73 -4.29 54.00
CA LYS A 1061 -8.58 -4.01 55.44
C LYS A 1061 -9.13 -2.64 55.81
N GLN A 1062 -8.80 -1.62 55.01
CA GLN A 1062 -9.34 -0.26 55.22
C GLN A 1062 -10.85 -0.20 54.97
N THR A 1063 -11.35 -0.88 53.93
CA THR A 1063 -12.80 -0.98 53.64
C THR A 1063 -13.56 -1.56 54.84
N SER A 1064 -12.99 -2.60 55.47
CA SER A 1064 -13.58 -3.25 56.64
C SER A 1064 -13.61 -2.32 57.86
N ALA A 1065 -12.54 -1.55 58.08
CA ALA A 1065 -12.46 -0.54 59.14
C ALA A 1065 -13.42 0.65 58.91
N ALA A 1066 -13.69 0.98 57.65
CA ALA A 1066 -14.61 2.05 57.24
C ALA A 1066 -16.09 1.66 57.29
N LYS A 1067 -16.40 0.37 57.48
CA LYS A 1067 -17.78 -0.09 57.47
C LYS A 1067 -18.61 0.57 58.58
N GLY A 1068 -19.69 1.23 58.19
CA GLY A 1068 -20.58 1.96 59.12
C GLY A 1068 -20.05 3.31 59.57
N THR A 1069 -18.98 3.83 58.95
CA THR A 1069 -18.47 5.18 59.14
C THR A 1069 -18.66 6.02 57.87
N GLU A 1070 -18.42 7.33 57.97
CA GLU A 1070 -18.48 8.26 56.82
C GLU A 1070 -17.43 7.98 55.74
N TYR A 1071 -16.35 7.26 56.10
CA TYR A 1071 -15.28 6.86 55.18
C TYR A 1071 -15.66 5.67 54.27
N SER A 1072 -16.77 4.98 54.55
CA SER A 1072 -17.22 3.85 53.72
C SER A 1072 -17.43 4.23 52.25
N ASN A 1073 -17.81 5.48 51.99
CA ASN A 1073 -18.10 5.99 50.65
C ASN A 1073 -16.86 6.20 49.76
N PHE A 1074 -15.65 6.16 50.33
CA PHE A 1074 -14.40 6.21 49.57
C PHE A 1074 -14.11 4.88 48.85
N PHE A 1075 -14.69 3.78 49.34
CA PHE A 1075 -14.42 2.45 48.83
C PHE A 1075 -15.45 2.06 47.77
N THR A 1076 -15.12 2.28 46.50
CA THR A 1076 -15.98 2.02 45.35
C THR A 1076 -15.67 0.70 44.63
N GLU A 1077 -14.47 0.15 44.83
CA GLU A 1077 -14.06 -1.13 44.25
C GLU A 1077 -14.41 -2.29 45.19
N SER A 1078 -14.78 -3.44 44.61
CA SER A 1078 -15.11 -4.64 45.39
C SER A 1078 -14.18 -5.80 45.07
N ASN A 1079 -13.85 -6.62 46.07
CA ASN A 1079 -13.02 -7.81 45.87
C ASN A 1079 -13.60 -8.74 44.80
N THR A 1080 -14.94 -8.85 44.73
CA THR A 1080 -15.61 -9.68 43.72
C THR A 1080 -15.38 -9.16 42.32
N LYS A 1081 -15.44 -7.84 42.10
CA LYS A 1081 -15.16 -7.21 40.80
C LYS A 1081 -13.70 -7.40 40.39
N ILE A 1082 -12.74 -7.13 41.28
CA ILE A 1082 -11.30 -7.25 40.99
C ILE A 1082 -10.93 -8.71 40.68
N ASN A 1083 -11.38 -9.67 41.49
CA ASN A 1083 -11.09 -11.09 41.25
C ASN A 1083 -11.74 -11.60 39.96
N LYS A 1084 -12.92 -11.08 39.59
CA LYS A 1084 -13.55 -11.39 38.31
C LYS A 1084 -12.71 -10.86 37.14
N LEU A 1085 -12.25 -9.61 37.20
CA LEU A 1085 -11.39 -9.02 36.16
C LEU A 1085 -10.08 -9.80 36.00
N LEU A 1086 -9.44 -10.18 37.11
CA LEU A 1086 -8.23 -11.01 37.09
C LEU A 1086 -8.51 -12.40 36.48
N GLY A 1087 -9.62 -13.03 36.83
CA GLY A 1087 -10.01 -14.33 36.26
C GLY A 1087 -10.32 -14.26 34.76
N GLU A 1088 -11.05 -13.22 34.32
CA GLU A 1088 -11.34 -12.98 32.90
C GLU A 1088 -10.06 -12.71 32.10
N ALA A 1089 -9.15 -11.88 32.62
CA ALA A 1089 -7.85 -11.64 31.98
C ALA A 1089 -7.01 -12.94 31.87
N GLU A 1090 -7.00 -13.76 32.91
CA GLU A 1090 -6.28 -15.04 32.94
C GLU A 1090 -6.84 -16.04 31.91
N ASP A 1091 -8.17 -16.10 31.77
CA ASP A 1091 -8.83 -16.94 30.76
C ASP A 1091 -8.58 -16.45 29.32
N LEU A 1092 -8.50 -15.13 29.12
CA LEU A 1092 -8.27 -14.51 27.81
C LEU A 1092 -6.82 -14.59 27.33
N LEU A 1093 -5.87 -14.70 28.26
CA LEU A 1093 -4.42 -14.73 27.99
C LEU A 1093 -4.03 -15.85 26.99
N ASN A 1094 -4.80 -16.93 26.94
CA ASN A 1094 -4.59 -18.07 26.03
C ASN A 1094 -5.52 -18.08 24.80
N LYS A 1095 -6.45 -17.13 24.69
CA LYS A 1095 -7.54 -17.15 23.69
C LYS A 1095 -7.55 -15.92 22.80
N ASP A 1096 -7.38 -14.73 23.36
CA ASP A 1096 -7.53 -13.47 22.64
C ASP A 1096 -6.66 -12.37 23.31
N GLU A 1097 -5.53 -12.05 22.66
CA GLU A 1097 -4.57 -11.05 23.15
C GLU A 1097 -5.19 -9.65 23.25
N ARG A 1098 -6.10 -9.29 22.36
CA ARG A 1098 -6.68 -7.94 22.32
C ARG A 1098 -7.68 -7.75 23.45
N GLN A 1099 -8.56 -8.74 23.67
CA GLN A 1099 -9.45 -8.72 24.84
C GLN A 1099 -8.67 -8.81 26.15
N TYR A 1100 -7.57 -9.55 26.17
CA TYR A 1100 -6.66 -9.59 27.31
C TYR A 1100 -6.05 -8.21 27.63
N LEU A 1101 -5.56 -7.47 26.61
CA LEU A 1101 -5.03 -6.12 26.79
C LEU A 1101 -6.11 -5.14 27.29
N ALA A 1102 -7.35 -5.24 26.79
CA ALA A 1102 -8.46 -4.43 27.30
C ALA A 1102 -8.74 -4.72 28.79
N LYS A 1103 -8.71 -6.00 29.19
CA LYS A 1103 -8.84 -6.37 30.61
C LYS A 1103 -7.68 -5.89 31.46
N LEU A 1104 -6.45 -5.85 30.93
CA LEU A 1104 -5.33 -5.23 31.64
C LEU A 1104 -5.54 -3.74 31.91
N VAL A 1105 -6.15 -3.00 30.97
CA VAL A 1105 -6.50 -1.59 31.19
C VAL A 1105 -7.55 -1.45 32.30
N GLU A 1106 -8.59 -2.29 32.30
CA GLU A 1106 -9.60 -2.31 33.38
C GLU A 1106 -8.99 -2.65 34.75
N ILE A 1107 -8.05 -3.60 34.79
CA ILE A 1107 -7.31 -3.99 35.99
C ILE A 1107 -6.45 -2.84 36.50
N ASN A 1108 -5.65 -2.21 35.63
CA ASN A 1108 -4.80 -1.06 36.01
C ASN A 1108 -5.65 0.14 36.45
N THR A 1109 -6.76 0.42 35.78
CA THR A 1109 -7.70 1.47 36.18
C THR A 1109 -8.23 1.22 37.60
N SER A 1110 -8.56 -0.04 37.91
CA SER A 1110 -9.04 -0.42 39.24
C SER A 1110 -7.92 -0.37 40.29
N LYS A 1111 -6.69 -0.73 39.90
CA LYS A 1111 -5.47 -0.60 40.71
C LYS A 1111 -5.26 0.86 41.12
N ASP A 1112 -5.22 1.76 40.14
CA ASP A 1112 -4.96 3.19 40.35
C ASP A 1112 -6.03 3.81 41.27
N LYS A 1113 -7.31 3.43 41.10
CA LYS A 1113 -8.39 3.86 42.01
C LYS A 1113 -8.16 3.39 43.45
N MET A 1114 -7.76 2.14 43.65
CA MET A 1114 -7.46 1.62 44.98
C MET A 1114 -6.26 2.34 45.60
N GLU A 1115 -5.19 2.57 44.84
CA GLU A 1115 -4.00 3.31 45.29
C GLU A 1115 -4.33 4.75 45.66
N LEU A 1116 -5.05 5.47 44.78
CA LEU A 1116 -5.50 6.85 45.03
C LEU A 1116 -6.40 6.92 46.27
N THR A 1117 -7.28 5.95 46.48
CA THR A 1117 -8.12 5.90 47.69
C THR A 1117 -7.27 5.72 48.95
N LEU A 1118 -6.29 4.81 48.91
CA LEU A 1118 -5.40 4.56 50.05
C LEU A 1118 -4.52 5.79 50.35
N GLU A 1119 -3.96 6.43 49.32
CA GLU A 1119 -3.15 7.64 49.47
C GLU A 1119 -3.99 8.82 49.94
N SER A 1120 -5.23 8.96 49.45
CA SER A 1120 -6.17 9.98 49.94
C SER A 1120 -6.48 9.81 51.43
N LEU A 1121 -6.74 8.59 51.88
CA LEU A 1121 -6.98 8.31 53.30
C LEU A 1121 -5.74 8.57 54.16
N LYS A 1122 -4.54 8.27 53.64
CA LYS A 1122 -3.28 8.56 54.30
C LYS A 1122 -3.07 10.06 54.47
N GLN A 1123 -3.22 10.83 53.39
CA GLN A 1123 -3.09 12.30 53.44
C GLN A 1123 -4.14 12.93 54.34
N GLU A 1124 -5.37 12.42 54.33
CA GLU A 1124 -6.42 12.87 55.24
C GLU A 1124 -6.04 12.58 56.71
N ALA A 1125 -5.48 11.41 56.99
CA ALA A 1125 -5.01 11.06 58.34
C ALA A 1125 -3.83 11.92 58.79
N GLU A 1126 -2.87 12.20 57.90
CA GLU A 1126 -1.73 13.10 58.15
C GLU A 1126 -2.19 14.55 58.39
N SER A 1127 -3.12 15.06 57.59
CA SER A 1127 -3.74 16.39 57.77
C SER A 1127 -4.50 16.48 59.10
N LYS A 1128 -5.22 15.41 59.47
CA LYS A 1128 -5.93 15.31 60.76
C LYS A 1128 -4.94 15.27 61.94
N ILE A 1129 -3.79 14.60 61.80
CA ILE A 1129 -2.68 14.64 62.79
C ILE A 1129 -2.18 16.07 62.97
N LEU A 1130 -1.87 16.77 61.88
CA LEU A 1130 -1.38 18.16 61.93
C LEU A 1130 -2.40 19.10 62.59
N SER A 1131 -3.68 18.91 62.29
CA SER A 1131 -4.77 19.67 62.90
C SER A 1131 -4.84 19.43 64.41
N VAL A 1132 -4.81 18.16 64.84
CA VAL A 1132 -4.76 17.79 66.26
C VAL A 1132 -3.52 18.38 66.93
N GLU A 1133 -2.33 18.28 66.34
CA GLU A 1133 -1.09 18.85 66.86
C GLU A 1133 -1.14 20.36 67.08
N ALA A 1134 -1.64 21.09 66.08
CA ALA A 1134 -1.78 22.54 66.16
C ALA A 1134 -2.71 22.95 67.30
N LEU A 1135 -3.81 22.21 67.49
CA LEU A 1135 -4.79 22.45 68.56
C LEU A 1135 -4.27 22.08 69.94
N LEU A 1136 -3.48 21.01 70.04
CA LEU A 1136 -2.86 20.55 71.30
C LEU A 1136 -1.78 21.52 71.77
N THR A 1137 -1.10 22.15 70.82
CA THR A 1137 -0.06 23.15 71.06
C THR A 1137 -0.65 24.52 71.44
N SER A 1138 -1.78 24.90 70.85
CA SER A 1138 -2.45 26.19 71.08
C SER A 1138 -3.47 26.20 72.22
N GLY A 1139 -4.06 25.05 72.58
CA GLY A 1139 -5.06 24.95 73.64
C GLY A 1139 -4.46 24.91 75.05
N GLN A 1140 -5.15 25.53 76.01
CA GLN A 1140 -4.82 25.46 77.44
C GLN A 1140 -5.55 24.29 78.10
N TYR A 1141 -4.91 23.11 78.09
CA TYR A 1141 -5.38 21.91 78.77
C TYR A 1141 -4.63 21.72 80.10
N ASP A 1142 -5.27 21.12 81.10
CA ASP A 1142 -4.55 20.68 82.30
C ASP A 1142 -3.46 19.66 81.94
N GLN A 1143 -2.41 19.57 82.78
CA GLN A 1143 -1.23 18.74 82.48
C GLN A 1143 -1.57 17.24 82.31
N SER A 1144 -2.59 16.75 83.01
CA SER A 1144 -3.02 15.35 82.94
C SER A 1144 -3.74 15.08 81.62
N LYS A 1145 -4.62 15.98 81.20
CA LYS A 1145 -5.41 15.87 79.98
C LYS A 1145 -4.55 16.13 78.74
N LYS A 1146 -3.61 17.07 78.81
CA LYS A 1146 -2.62 17.28 77.75
C LYS A 1146 -1.78 16.02 77.48
N SER A 1147 -1.29 15.38 78.54
CA SER A 1147 -0.55 14.12 78.44
C SER A 1147 -1.39 12.98 77.86
N ASP A 1148 -2.66 12.83 78.27
CA ASP A 1148 -3.61 11.86 77.69
C ASP A 1148 -3.82 12.08 76.18
N LEU A 1149 -4.02 13.33 75.75
CA LEU A 1149 -4.19 13.69 74.34
C LEU A 1149 -2.89 13.48 73.53
N GLU A 1150 -1.70 13.76 74.10
CA GLU A 1150 -0.40 13.48 73.47
C GLU A 1150 -0.19 11.97 73.23
N VAL A 1151 -0.59 11.13 74.18
CA VAL A 1151 -0.54 9.66 74.02
C VAL A 1151 -1.49 9.19 72.91
N LYS A 1152 -2.71 9.73 72.85
CA LYS A 1152 -3.67 9.40 71.78
C LYS A 1152 -3.19 9.88 70.41
N LEU A 1153 -2.57 11.05 70.33
CA LEU A 1153 -1.94 11.56 69.11
C LEU A 1153 -0.77 10.68 68.64
N GLN A 1154 0.08 10.22 69.56
CA GLN A 1154 1.14 9.26 69.21
C GLN A 1154 0.58 7.91 68.76
N THR A 1155 -0.55 7.48 69.35
CA THR A 1155 -1.27 6.29 68.89
C THR A 1155 -1.79 6.47 67.47
N MET A 1156 -2.36 7.64 67.16
CA MET A 1156 -2.81 8.00 65.80
C MET A 1156 -1.66 8.00 64.79
N LYS A 1157 -0.50 8.58 65.13
CA LYS A 1157 0.71 8.52 64.29
C LYS A 1157 1.17 7.09 64.03
N GLY A 1158 1.21 6.26 65.08
CA GLY A 1158 1.54 4.84 64.95
C GLY A 1158 0.57 4.07 64.06
N MET A 1159 -0.71 4.43 64.05
CA MET A 1159 -1.70 3.85 63.13
C MET A 1159 -1.44 4.26 61.67
N VAL A 1160 -1.07 5.52 61.40
CA VAL A 1160 -0.69 5.96 60.04
C VAL A 1160 0.56 5.24 59.54
N ASP A 1161 1.60 5.13 60.38
CA ASP A 1161 2.84 4.41 60.05
C ASP A 1161 2.57 2.92 59.76
N ALA A 1162 1.59 2.32 60.43
CA ALA A 1162 1.15 0.94 60.22
C ALA A 1162 0.22 0.75 59.01
N GLY A 1163 -0.16 1.83 58.32
CA GLY A 1163 -1.10 1.80 57.19
C GLY A 1163 -2.57 1.65 57.60
N GLU A 1164 -2.92 1.96 58.85
CA GLU A 1164 -4.27 1.91 59.44
C GLU A 1164 -5.03 3.25 59.35
N TYR A 1165 -5.12 3.82 58.14
CA TYR A 1165 -5.58 5.20 57.94
C TYR A 1165 -7.00 5.48 58.47
N VAL A 1166 -7.96 4.60 58.24
CA VAL A 1166 -9.35 4.80 58.73
C VAL A 1166 -9.43 4.76 60.26
N ASN A 1167 -8.65 3.88 60.91
CA ASN A 1167 -8.57 3.84 62.38
C ASN A 1167 -7.89 5.09 62.93
N ALA A 1168 -6.84 5.57 62.25
CA ALA A 1168 -6.17 6.83 62.59
C ALA A 1168 -7.16 8.01 62.51
N LEU A 1169 -7.92 8.13 61.42
CA LEU A 1169 -8.95 9.16 61.24
C LEU A 1169 -10.00 9.14 62.35
N ARG A 1170 -10.54 7.95 62.68
CA ARG A 1170 -11.48 7.79 63.80
C ARG A 1170 -10.89 8.22 65.14
N THR A 1171 -9.64 7.87 65.38
CA THR A 1171 -8.91 8.27 66.59
C THR A 1171 -8.74 9.79 66.63
N GLY A 1172 -8.38 10.40 65.49
CA GLY A 1172 -8.32 11.86 65.33
C GLY A 1172 -9.65 12.56 65.62
N SER A 1173 -10.76 12.09 65.05
CA SER A 1173 -12.09 12.67 65.33
C SER A 1173 -12.52 12.49 66.78
N THR A 1174 -12.10 11.41 67.43
CA THR A 1174 -12.32 11.21 68.88
C THR A 1174 -11.50 12.21 69.71
N ILE A 1175 -10.23 12.42 69.34
CA ILE A 1175 -9.35 13.41 69.98
C ILE A 1175 -9.96 14.82 69.83
N LEU A 1176 -10.38 15.20 68.63
CA LEU A 1176 -10.99 16.52 68.38
C LEU A 1176 -12.28 16.72 69.19
N LYS A 1177 -13.17 15.73 69.26
CA LYS A 1177 -14.39 15.81 70.11
C LYS A 1177 -14.07 15.93 71.59
N GLU A 1178 -13.06 15.23 72.08
CA GLU A 1178 -12.61 15.38 73.47
C GLU A 1178 -12.05 16.79 73.73
N MET A 1179 -11.30 17.35 72.78
CA MET A 1179 -10.77 18.72 72.87
C MET A 1179 -11.88 19.77 72.90
N ASP A 1180 -12.87 19.66 72.01
CA ASP A 1180 -14.00 20.59 71.89
C ASP A 1180 -14.93 20.58 73.13
N SER A 1181 -14.99 19.45 73.85
CA SER A 1181 -15.77 19.31 75.09
C SER A 1181 -15.18 20.05 76.32
N THR A 1182 -13.95 20.59 76.20
CA THR A 1182 -13.22 21.31 77.26
C THR A 1182 -12.96 22.76 76.87
N LYS A 1183 -13.87 23.69 77.22
CA LYS A 1183 -13.65 25.14 77.02
C LYS A 1183 -12.65 25.70 78.05
N PRO A 1184 -11.66 26.52 77.69
CA PRO A 1184 -10.80 27.23 78.64
C PRO A 1184 -11.48 28.49 79.18
N GLU A 1185 -11.32 28.79 80.49
CA GLU A 1185 -11.62 30.11 81.07
C GLU A 1185 -10.56 31.14 80.66
N PRO A 1186 -10.94 32.41 80.43
CA PRO A 1186 -9.99 33.46 80.05
C PRO A 1186 -9.29 34.03 81.29
N ASN A 1187 -7.95 33.98 81.33
CA ASN A 1187 -7.19 34.95 82.13
C ASN A 1187 -5.85 35.32 81.51
N ASN A 1188 -5.76 36.62 81.17
CA ASN A 1188 -4.55 37.34 80.81
C ASN A 1188 -3.61 37.41 82.01
N LEU A 1189 -2.38 36.92 81.89
CA LEU A 1189 -1.15 37.30 82.64
C LEU A 1189 -0.27 36.07 82.92
N LEU A 1190 0.55 35.61 81.95
CA LEU A 1190 1.85 34.95 82.19
C LEU A 1190 2.61 34.51 80.92
N LEU A 1191 2.44 35.16 79.77
CA LEU A 1191 3.05 34.74 78.51
C LEU A 1191 4.24 35.63 78.07
N LEU A 1192 5.28 35.73 78.90
CA LEU A 1192 6.52 36.44 78.53
C LEU A 1192 7.82 35.69 78.88
N GLY A 1193 7.77 34.44 79.31
CA GLY A 1193 8.96 33.72 79.83
C GLY A 1193 9.48 32.51 79.04
N VAL A 1194 8.69 31.88 78.15
CA VAL A 1194 9.00 30.51 77.68
C VAL A 1194 9.22 30.40 76.15
N THR A 1195 8.87 31.41 75.37
CA THR A 1195 8.99 31.40 73.90
C THR A 1195 10.42 31.54 73.37
N ALA A 1196 11.40 31.92 74.20
CA ALA A 1196 12.79 32.13 73.77
C ALA A 1196 13.67 30.86 73.70
N LEU A 1197 13.24 29.73 74.28
CA LEU A 1197 14.04 28.49 74.31
C LEU A 1197 13.65 27.46 73.24
N ALA A 1198 12.43 27.50 72.69
CA ALA A 1198 11.98 26.60 71.62
C ALA A 1198 12.55 26.97 70.24
N ILE A 1199 12.88 28.25 70.02
CA ILE A 1199 13.43 28.75 68.74
C ILE A 1199 14.90 28.35 68.54
N LEU A 1200 15.68 28.12 69.61
CA LEU A 1200 17.08 27.69 69.49
C LEU A 1200 17.25 26.17 69.28
N GLY A 1201 16.24 25.35 69.60
CA GLY A 1201 16.27 23.89 69.34
C GLY A 1201 15.95 23.52 67.89
N GLY A 1202 15.00 24.23 67.24
CA GLY A 1202 14.60 23.97 65.86
C GLY A 1202 15.62 24.42 64.81
N VAL A 1203 16.36 25.49 65.06
CA VAL A 1203 17.42 25.98 64.16
C VAL A 1203 18.67 25.08 64.19
N GLY A 1204 18.94 24.41 65.33
CA GLY A 1204 20.08 23.48 65.47
C GLY A 1204 19.94 22.18 64.68
N PHE A 1205 18.72 21.65 64.52
CA PHE A 1205 18.48 20.42 63.76
C PHE A 1205 18.51 20.66 62.23
N TYR A 1206 18.03 21.83 61.78
CA TYR A 1206 18.05 22.21 60.36
C TYR A 1206 19.46 22.57 59.85
N MET A 1207 20.36 23.08 60.71
CA MET A 1207 21.76 23.35 60.32
C MET A 1207 22.69 22.13 60.35
N MET A 1208 22.29 20.98 60.94
CA MET A 1208 23.11 19.76 60.96
C MET A 1208 22.95 18.85 59.73
N GLN A 1209 21.93 19.05 58.88
CA GLN A 1209 21.76 18.27 57.63
C GLN A 1209 22.49 18.84 56.40
N GLN A 1210 23.22 19.96 56.52
CA GLN A 1210 24.11 20.45 55.47
C GLN A 1210 25.59 20.39 55.89
N GLN A 1211 26.15 19.18 56.01
CA GLN A 1211 27.58 18.97 55.82
C GLN A 1211 27.82 18.16 54.53
N LYS A 1212 28.25 18.87 53.47
CA LYS A 1212 28.86 18.26 52.28
C LYS A 1212 30.05 17.38 52.67
N PRO A 1213 30.38 16.33 51.90
CA PRO A 1213 31.76 16.00 51.59
C PRO A 1213 32.15 16.56 50.22
N LYS A 1214 33.33 17.15 50.19
CA LYS A 1214 34.01 17.76 49.04
C LYS A 1214 34.51 16.69 48.04
N GLU A 1215 34.28 17.01 46.77
CA GLU A 1215 35.09 16.81 45.54
C GLU A 1215 36.22 15.76 45.39
N LEU A 1216 36.09 15.04 44.26
CA LEU A 1216 37.07 14.72 43.19
C LEU A 1216 38.26 13.78 43.44
N LYS A 1217 38.31 12.70 42.65
CA LYS A 1217 39.52 12.27 41.91
C LYS A 1217 39.18 11.53 40.60
N LYS A 1218 39.79 11.98 39.52
CA LYS A 1218 39.83 11.40 38.16
C LYS A 1218 40.67 10.11 38.11
N LEU A 1219 40.21 9.17 37.27
CA LEU A 1219 40.88 8.14 36.43
C LEU A 1219 42.33 7.69 36.74
N PRO A 1220 42.61 6.39 36.47
CA PRO A 1220 43.38 6.11 35.25
C PRO A 1220 42.84 4.92 34.42
N SER A 1221 42.93 5.08 33.11
CA SER A 1221 42.96 4.03 32.09
C SER A 1221 44.25 3.20 32.18
N LEU A 1222 44.21 1.91 31.81
CA LEU A 1222 45.18 1.27 30.89
C LEU A 1222 44.83 -0.21 30.58
N ARG A 1223 44.87 -0.48 29.27
CA ARG A 1223 45.04 -1.74 28.52
C ARG A 1223 45.96 -2.78 29.15
N GLU A 1224 45.72 -4.06 28.84
CA GLU A 1224 46.58 -5.00 28.08
C GLU A 1224 45.91 -6.41 28.09
N GLY A 1225 45.93 -7.24 27.04
CA GLY A 1225 47.04 -7.47 26.12
C GLY A 1225 46.79 -7.26 24.63
N SER A 1226 47.74 -6.50 24.08
CA SER A 1226 48.45 -6.63 22.79
C SER A 1226 48.61 -8.10 22.29
N GLU A 1227 48.31 -8.43 21.02
CA GLU A 1227 49.09 -8.22 19.76
C GLU A 1227 50.21 -9.29 19.57
N PRO A 1228 50.82 -9.53 18.37
CA PRO A 1228 50.99 -8.58 17.26
C PRO A 1228 50.95 -9.11 15.80
N GLU A 1229 51.00 -8.11 14.90
CA GLU A 1229 51.94 -7.97 13.78
C GLU A 1229 51.50 -8.12 12.30
N GLU A 1230 52.04 -7.17 11.54
CA GLU A 1230 51.92 -6.83 10.13
C GLU A 1230 52.69 -7.80 9.20
N LYS A 1231 52.23 -7.87 7.93
CA LYS A 1231 52.96 -8.25 6.70
C LYS A 1231 53.33 -9.72 6.46
N SER A 1232 52.51 -10.36 5.62
CA SER A 1232 52.90 -10.91 4.30
C SER A 1232 51.76 -10.75 3.32
#